data_AF-A0A2N1Q8T5-F1
#
_entry.id   AF-A0A2N1Q8T5-F1
#
_cell.length_a   1.000
_cell.length_b   1.000
_cell.length_c   1.000
_cell.angle_alpha   90.00
_cell.angle_beta   90.00
_cell.angle_gamma   90.00
#
_symmetry.space_group_name_H-M   'P 1'
#
loop_
_entity.id
_entity.type
_entity.pdbx_description
1 polymer ?
#
loop_
_entity_poly.entity_id
_entity_poly.type
_entity_poly.pdbx_seq_one_letter_code
_entity_poly.pdbx_strand_id
1 'polypeptide(L)'
;MNEIQANSLKVYEIHPLGSFIIDEERTYNSYFVKANKLNILVDIPPFQVFDQFISKSNSYSNISDMTHLVIQYVTVDNLTTLRKLVELGFKGIILTCKYYGKQLSTLNLDIQIEYIRDIKYKLVSENQIVFKFIPMVFLPDPEMFMTYMPSKQTLFSSTLYSSFRDMDEYPSLDNFKKAIFAFHKEMMPSSLYLQPPLKIISKLNIEVIYPVMGYFVSRQVFAAINEYVQRLDFYNNYQVYTYDDEGQKKVNYREIINHMINHLQKYFSKIEILNTFVGTPFALQAEPLALNKSALDDYRLWHGFFEHIYVEKGISWIAILEPVVNRYFDNYDLAKPNVYLSKFIEMTLKSDSLDQKTTELEDRIARLTAEIEETKDQFMRCSITHLYNQDFFKSLLTLELNEEVAEDHTKGFVLVNLDQLNDINRKFGNETGDESIRNMSYLLEQIKDPQSLLFKQDGPGVLIYLQDTDFKHIQKVALDARNEINESDLFIEKVSASVSTVDLSEINRELPVNEQVKEIFTLLEKRMLLAKNKGTSLIIDKEYKLPTASEGSILLVDEDETNLNMLNRIFQRNNFEVKIARGVEEAIEIIDKTPIDIIISEINLSKIDGFTLKKTLNESKDFQKIPFIMVSHNKTLENIKRGNSLSVNLILEKPIVPDELIGHVLRYKDWMRSL
;
A
#
# COMPACT_ATOMS: atom_id res chain seq x y z
N MET A 1 -38.88 49.74 62.41
CA MET A 1 -37.97 50.66 63.13
C MET A 1 -36.84 49.79 63.64
N ASN A 2 -35.56 49.99 63.36
CA ASN A 2 -34.81 50.87 62.47
C ASN A 2 -33.35 50.48 62.78
N GLU A 3 -32.59 50.03 61.79
CA GLU A 3 -31.11 49.97 61.70
C GLU A 3 -30.87 49.17 60.41
N ILE A 4 -30.87 49.77 59.21
CA ILE A 4 -29.87 50.65 58.61
C ILE A 4 -28.42 50.16 58.86
N GLN A 5 -27.76 49.82 57.73
CA GLN A 5 -26.34 49.48 57.51
C GLN A 5 -25.91 48.06 57.96
N ALA A 6 -25.36 47.19 57.11
CA ALA A 6 -24.43 47.46 56.02
C ALA A 6 -24.58 46.46 54.85
N ASN A 7 -24.67 46.99 53.63
CA ASN A 7 -24.11 46.32 52.46
C ASN A 7 -22.59 46.22 52.69
N SER A 8 -22.09 45.15 53.30
CA SER A 8 -20.66 44.87 53.22
C SER A 8 -20.38 44.35 51.81
N LEU A 9 -19.88 45.23 50.94
CA LEU A 9 -19.14 44.81 49.74
C LEU A 9 -18.26 43.63 50.12
N LYS A 10 -18.42 42.49 49.44
CA LYS A 10 -17.57 41.32 49.69
C LYS A 10 -16.13 41.69 49.35
N VAL A 11 -15.33 41.92 50.38
CA VAL A 11 -13.92 42.30 50.22
C VAL A 11 -13.11 41.03 50.03
N TYR A 12 -12.76 40.77 48.78
CA TYR A 12 -11.71 39.83 48.41
C TYR A 12 -10.53 40.64 47.88
N GLU A 13 -9.41 40.60 48.59
CA GLU A 13 -8.17 41.28 48.22
C GLU A 13 -7.00 40.32 48.36
N ILE A 14 -6.04 40.46 47.44
CA ILE A 14 -4.79 39.70 47.44
C ILE A 14 -3.67 40.73 47.30
N HIS A 15 -2.75 40.72 48.25
CA HIS A 15 -1.64 41.66 48.35
C HIS A 15 -0.34 40.86 48.39
N PRO A 16 0.47 40.86 47.32
CA PRO A 16 1.81 40.31 47.35
C PRO A 16 2.68 41.05 48.38
N LEU A 17 3.27 40.30 49.31
CA LEU A 17 4.20 40.84 50.30
C LEU A 17 5.64 40.74 49.77
N GLY A 18 5.95 39.71 49.00
CA GLY A 18 7.21 39.57 48.26
C GLY A 18 7.22 40.34 46.92
N SER A 19 8.25 40.18 46.10
CA SER A 19 9.38 39.26 46.25
C SER A 19 10.46 39.76 47.21
N PHE A 20 10.82 38.94 48.20
CA PHE A 20 11.93 39.17 49.10
C PHE A 20 13.20 38.54 48.50
N ILE A 21 14.27 39.32 48.37
CA ILE A 21 15.53 38.86 47.80
C ILE A 21 16.36 38.20 48.92
N ILE A 22 16.74 36.94 48.73
CA ILE A 22 17.61 36.19 49.65
C ILE A 22 19.07 36.30 49.21
N ASP A 23 19.31 36.04 47.93
CA ASP A 23 20.62 36.13 47.27
C ASP A 23 20.43 36.48 45.77
N GLU A 24 21.51 36.37 44.99
CA GLU A 24 21.55 36.73 43.57
C GLU A 24 20.50 35.98 42.73
N GLU A 25 20.15 34.74 43.11
CA GLU A 25 19.29 33.86 42.29
C GLU A 25 17.95 33.55 42.95
N ARG A 26 17.84 33.65 44.28
CA ARG A 26 16.67 33.20 45.04
C ARG A 26 15.86 34.37 45.59
N THR A 27 14.57 34.34 45.24
CA THR A 27 13.55 35.18 45.89
C THR A 27 12.47 34.33 46.53
N TYR A 28 11.85 34.85 47.59
CA TYR A 28 10.69 34.26 48.22
C TYR A 28 9.51 35.20 48.17
N ASN A 29 8.34 34.63 47.89
CA ASN A 29 7.07 35.31 47.86
C ASN A 29 6.20 34.83 49.01
N SER A 30 5.51 35.78 49.63
CA SER A 30 4.43 35.52 50.57
C SER A 30 3.27 36.45 50.22
N TYR A 31 2.06 36.05 50.58
CA TYR A 31 0.86 36.75 50.15
C TYR A 31 -0.07 36.98 51.32
N PHE A 32 -0.62 38.19 51.41
CA PHE A 32 -1.72 38.50 52.31
C PHE A 32 -3.03 38.46 51.54
N VAL A 33 -4.01 37.74 52.08
CA VAL A 33 -5.34 37.59 51.49
C VAL A 33 -6.38 38.01 52.51
N LYS A 34 -7.18 39.03 52.15
CA LYS A 34 -8.36 39.42 52.90
C LYS A 34 -9.58 38.83 52.22
N ALA A 35 -10.31 37.98 52.94
CA ALA A 35 -11.50 37.30 52.43
C ALA A 35 -12.60 37.34 53.48
N ASN A 36 -13.54 38.28 53.33
CA ASN A 36 -14.58 38.55 54.33
C ASN A 36 -13.96 38.91 55.69
N LYS A 37 -14.22 38.10 56.73
CA LYS A 37 -13.64 38.25 58.08
C LYS A 37 -12.29 37.54 58.25
N LEU A 38 -11.76 36.93 57.18
CA LEU A 38 -10.49 36.21 57.24
C LEU A 38 -9.34 37.10 56.76
N ASN A 39 -8.30 37.15 57.59
CA ASN A 39 -7.00 37.74 57.28
C ASN A 39 -6.03 36.57 57.17
N ILE A 40 -5.63 36.22 55.96
CA ILE A 40 -4.91 34.97 55.68
C ILE A 40 -3.52 35.31 55.14
N LEU A 41 -2.50 34.71 55.74
CA LEU A 41 -1.16 34.67 55.16
C LEU A 41 -1.01 33.37 54.35
N VAL A 42 -0.43 33.46 53.15
CA VAL A 42 -0.11 32.30 52.30
C VAL A 42 1.39 32.26 52.11
N ASP A 43 1.98 31.18 52.62
CA ASP A 43 3.42 30.93 52.79
C ASP A 43 4.14 32.02 53.60
N ILE A 44 5.33 31.67 54.10
CA ILE A 44 6.20 32.56 54.88
C ILE A 44 7.61 32.49 54.30
N PRO A 45 8.39 33.58 54.34
CA PRO A 45 9.73 33.56 53.79
C PRO A 45 10.76 33.02 54.81
N PRO A 46 11.98 32.71 54.36
CA PRO A 46 13.11 32.41 55.25
C PRO A 46 13.38 33.54 56.23
N PHE A 47 13.95 33.22 57.39
CA PHE A 47 14.16 34.20 58.46
C PHE A 47 15.04 35.40 58.08
N GLN A 48 15.93 35.26 57.08
CA GLN A 48 16.83 36.32 56.62
C GLN A 48 16.11 37.62 56.21
N VAL A 49 14.87 37.51 55.73
CA VAL A 49 14.06 38.65 55.25
C VAL A 49 12.87 38.94 56.17
N PHE A 50 12.92 38.46 57.41
CA PHE A 50 11.83 38.55 58.38
C PHE A 50 11.36 40.00 58.61
N ASP A 51 12.27 40.95 58.80
CA ASP A 51 11.90 42.34 59.11
C ASP A 51 11.14 43.00 57.94
N GLN A 52 11.57 42.74 56.70
CA GLN A 52 10.87 43.22 55.50
C GLN A 52 9.47 42.61 55.40
N PHE A 53 9.37 41.31 55.69
CA PHE A 53 8.11 40.58 55.66
C PHE A 53 7.11 41.07 56.72
N ILE A 54 7.55 41.29 57.96
CA ILE A 54 6.71 41.82 59.03
C ILE A 54 6.27 43.25 58.73
N SER A 55 7.21 44.10 58.29
CA SER A 55 6.89 45.49 57.93
C SER A 55 5.79 45.56 56.87
N LYS A 56 5.89 44.76 55.79
CA LYS A 56 4.86 44.69 54.75
C LYS A 56 3.58 44.04 55.23
N SER A 57 3.65 42.96 56.01
CA SER A 57 2.45 42.29 56.55
C SER A 57 1.62 43.24 57.42
N ASN A 58 2.27 43.96 58.33
CA ASN A 58 1.64 44.92 59.24
C ASN A 58 1.04 46.14 58.51
N SER A 59 1.47 46.44 57.27
CA SER A 59 0.83 47.48 56.46
C SER A 59 -0.61 47.12 56.04
N TYR A 60 -0.96 45.84 56.07
CA TYR A 60 -2.30 45.35 55.72
C TYR A 60 -3.11 44.84 56.93
N SER A 61 -2.46 44.16 57.88
CA SER A 61 -3.09 43.66 59.11
C SER A 61 -2.01 43.36 60.15
N ASN A 62 -2.28 43.63 61.43
CA ASN A 62 -1.35 43.20 62.48
C ASN A 62 -1.25 41.67 62.50
N ILE A 63 -0.08 41.15 62.88
CA ILE A 63 0.14 39.70 63.03
C ILE A 63 -0.85 39.06 64.00
N SER A 64 -1.23 39.76 65.07
CA SER A 64 -2.24 39.30 66.04
C SER A 64 -3.65 39.15 65.46
N ASP A 65 -3.95 39.87 64.38
CA ASP A 65 -5.27 39.93 63.75
C ASP A 65 -5.39 38.95 62.56
N MET A 66 -4.32 38.21 62.26
CA MET A 66 -4.30 37.18 61.23
C MET A 66 -5.06 35.95 61.72
N THR A 67 -6.06 35.52 60.94
CA THR A 67 -6.93 34.41 61.32
C THR A 67 -6.40 33.06 60.85
N HIS A 68 -5.72 33.02 59.70
CA HIS A 68 -5.16 31.79 59.14
C HIS A 68 -3.76 32.00 58.57
N LEU A 69 -2.95 30.96 58.62
CA LEU A 69 -1.69 30.86 57.92
C LEU A 69 -1.68 29.57 57.09
N VAL A 70 -1.69 29.71 55.76
CA VAL A 70 -1.60 28.58 54.82
C VAL A 70 -0.13 28.32 54.52
N ILE A 71 0.36 27.12 54.86
CA ILE A 71 1.75 26.70 54.59
C ILE A 71 1.73 25.60 53.55
N GLN A 72 2.07 25.96 52.32
CA GLN A 72 2.12 25.09 51.14
C GLN A 72 3.51 24.48 50.91
N TYR A 73 4.54 25.18 51.39
CA TYR A 73 5.94 24.79 51.32
C TYR A 73 6.68 25.36 52.53
N VAL A 74 7.53 24.56 53.16
CA VAL A 74 8.34 25.00 54.31
C VAL A 74 9.70 24.32 54.28
N THR A 75 10.74 25.10 54.53
CA THR A 75 12.12 24.64 54.75
C THR A 75 12.52 24.91 56.20
N VAL A 76 13.69 24.42 56.60
CA VAL A 76 14.24 24.64 57.96
C VAL A 76 14.31 26.14 58.28
N ASP A 77 14.69 26.97 57.31
CA ASP A 77 14.84 28.42 57.52
C ASP A 77 13.50 29.14 57.75
N ASN A 78 12.40 28.58 57.27
CA ASN A 78 11.05 29.11 57.50
C ASN A 78 10.54 28.84 58.92
N LEU A 79 11.04 27.79 59.60
CA LEU A 79 10.58 27.41 60.94
C LEU A 79 10.87 28.50 61.98
N THR A 80 11.99 29.19 61.83
CA THR A 80 12.36 30.34 62.68
C THR A 80 11.42 31.52 62.46
N THR A 81 11.05 31.81 61.21
CA THR A 81 10.02 32.83 60.88
C THR A 81 8.70 32.50 61.56
N LEU A 82 8.26 31.24 61.52
CA LEU A 82 7.02 30.83 62.17
C LEU A 82 7.07 31.05 63.68
N ARG A 83 8.14 30.61 64.35
CA ARG A 83 8.33 30.84 65.80
C ARG A 83 8.20 32.31 66.16
N LYS A 84 8.83 33.19 65.37
CA LYS A 84 8.79 34.63 65.58
C LYS A 84 7.42 35.24 65.34
N LEU A 85 6.62 34.73 64.40
CA LEU A 85 5.23 35.14 64.24
C LEU A 85 4.38 34.83 65.48
N VAL A 86 4.60 33.67 66.10
CA VAL A 86 3.91 33.32 67.36
C VAL A 86 4.30 34.27 68.49
N GLU A 87 5.61 34.56 68.61
CA GLU A 87 6.14 35.52 69.59
C GLU A 87 5.54 36.93 69.39
N LEU A 88 5.28 37.32 68.14
CA LEU A 88 4.59 38.56 67.77
C LEU A 88 3.06 38.51 67.93
N GLY A 89 2.51 37.40 68.44
CA GLY A 89 1.11 37.29 68.83
C GLY A 89 0.18 36.63 67.81
N PHE A 90 0.71 35.95 66.78
CA PHE A 90 -0.12 35.14 65.89
C PHE A 90 -0.81 34.01 66.68
N LYS A 91 -2.16 34.00 66.67
CA LYS A 91 -3.00 32.99 67.35
C LYS A 91 -4.00 32.31 66.40
N GLY A 92 -3.86 32.54 65.09
CA GLY A 92 -4.72 31.96 64.06
C GLY A 92 -4.48 30.46 63.84
N ILE A 93 -5.20 29.90 62.87
CA ILE A 93 -5.10 28.48 62.51
C ILE A 93 -4.07 28.30 61.40
N ILE A 94 -3.13 27.36 61.56
CA ILE A 94 -2.22 26.96 60.49
C ILE A 94 -2.90 25.87 59.65
N LEU A 95 -3.03 26.11 58.35
CA LEU A 95 -3.55 25.17 57.37
C LEU A 95 -2.40 24.57 56.55
N THR A 96 -2.21 23.25 56.62
CA THR A 96 -1.12 22.58 55.89
C THR A 96 -1.41 21.10 55.58
N CYS A 97 -0.49 20.41 54.90
CA CYS A 97 -0.57 18.97 54.64
C CYS A 97 0.00 18.16 55.82
N LYS A 98 -0.24 16.84 55.85
CA LYS A 98 0.18 16.00 56.99
C LYS A 98 1.70 15.94 57.10
N TYR A 99 2.41 15.92 55.98
CA TYR A 99 3.87 15.92 55.93
C TYR A 99 4.49 17.13 56.67
N TYR A 100 4.10 18.35 56.33
CA TYR A 100 4.64 19.54 56.98
C TYR A 100 4.10 19.74 58.39
N GLY A 101 2.82 19.46 58.66
CA GLY A 101 2.29 19.61 60.02
C GLY A 101 3.01 18.74 61.06
N LYS A 102 3.54 17.56 60.65
CA LYS A 102 4.45 16.78 61.51
C LYS A 102 5.74 17.53 61.82
N GLN A 103 6.37 18.17 60.84
CA GLN A 103 7.58 18.95 61.06
C GLN A 103 7.29 20.16 61.98
N LEU A 104 6.20 20.88 61.72
CA LEU A 104 5.78 22.01 62.55
C LEU A 104 5.47 21.61 63.99
N SER A 105 4.87 20.43 64.21
CA SER A 105 4.55 19.94 65.56
C SER A 105 5.80 19.75 66.44
N THR A 106 6.98 19.55 65.84
CA THR A 106 8.24 19.45 66.60
C THR A 106 8.66 20.75 67.27
N LEU A 107 8.12 21.90 66.83
CA LEU A 107 8.45 23.21 67.37
C LEU A 107 7.79 23.49 68.73
N ASN A 108 6.82 22.66 69.15
CA ASN A 108 6.04 22.81 70.39
C ASN A 108 5.46 24.22 70.56
N LEU A 109 4.91 24.78 69.47
CA LEU A 109 4.24 26.09 69.48
C LEU A 109 2.79 25.92 69.95
N ASP A 110 2.30 26.86 70.77
CA ASP A 110 0.91 26.91 71.23
C ASP A 110 -0.02 27.48 70.13
N ILE A 111 -0.14 26.73 69.02
CA ILE A 111 -0.96 27.10 67.86
C ILE A 111 -1.73 25.89 67.34
N GLN A 112 -2.97 26.13 66.92
CA GLN A 112 -3.80 25.14 66.25
C GLN A 112 -3.30 24.88 64.82
N ILE A 113 -2.96 23.62 64.53
CA ILE A 113 -2.64 23.13 63.18
C ILE A 113 -3.80 22.27 62.69
N GLU A 114 -4.39 22.63 61.55
CA GLU A 114 -5.40 21.85 60.86
C GLU A 114 -4.87 21.34 59.52
N TYR A 115 -5.19 20.08 59.21
CA TYR A 115 -4.78 19.47 57.95
C TYR A 115 -5.81 19.75 56.87
N ILE A 116 -5.35 20.13 55.67
CA ILE A 116 -6.24 20.41 54.52
C ILE A 116 -7.17 19.23 54.19
N ARG A 117 -6.75 17.99 54.51
CA ARG A 117 -7.55 16.78 54.31
C ARG A 117 -8.78 16.75 55.22
N ASP A 118 -8.65 17.21 56.45
CA ASP A 118 -9.70 17.15 57.48
C ASP A 118 -10.82 18.16 57.16
N ILE A 119 -10.46 19.30 56.57
CA ILE A 119 -11.40 20.28 56.01
C ILE A 119 -11.84 19.97 54.56
N LYS A 120 -11.68 18.72 54.11
CA LYS A 120 -12.08 18.24 52.77
C LYS A 120 -11.54 19.11 51.63
N TYR A 121 -10.30 19.58 51.79
CA TYR A 121 -9.55 20.40 50.83
C TYR A 121 -10.22 21.73 50.48
N LYS A 122 -11.03 22.29 51.39
CA LYS A 122 -11.71 23.58 51.17
C LYS A 122 -11.71 24.43 52.42
N LEU A 123 -11.29 25.69 52.29
CA LEU A 123 -11.55 26.71 53.29
C LEU A 123 -12.85 27.42 52.94
N VAL A 124 -13.82 27.38 53.84
CA VAL A 124 -15.15 27.99 53.66
C VAL A 124 -15.33 29.11 54.68
N SER A 125 -15.78 30.26 54.22
CA SER A 125 -16.18 31.38 55.08
C SER A 125 -17.53 31.90 54.61
N GLU A 126 -18.48 32.08 55.54
CA GLU A 126 -19.82 32.60 55.25
C GLU A 126 -20.53 31.83 54.11
N ASN A 127 -20.48 30.48 54.17
CA ASN A 127 -21.01 29.55 53.16
C ASN A 127 -20.43 29.68 51.74
N GLN A 128 -19.28 30.35 51.58
CA GLN A 128 -18.58 30.45 50.30
C GLN A 128 -17.19 29.83 50.38
N ILE A 129 -16.78 29.15 49.30
CA ILE A 129 -15.43 28.60 49.20
C ILE A 129 -14.46 29.77 48.99
N VAL A 130 -13.63 30.01 49.99
CA VAL A 130 -12.51 30.97 49.92
C VAL A 130 -11.37 30.34 49.15
N PHE A 131 -10.91 29.17 49.59
CA PHE A 131 -9.83 28.41 48.95
C PHE A 131 -10.23 26.97 48.64
N LYS A 132 -9.75 26.48 47.51
CA LYS A 132 -9.67 25.05 47.18
C LYS A 132 -8.21 24.63 47.25
N PHE A 133 -7.90 23.65 48.08
CA PHE A 133 -6.57 23.07 48.18
C PHE A 133 -6.44 21.91 47.19
N ILE A 134 -5.38 21.90 46.41
CA ILE A 134 -5.14 20.90 45.36
C ILE A 134 -3.84 20.17 45.71
N PRO A 135 -3.91 18.89 46.09
CA PRO A 135 -2.72 18.12 46.46
C PRO A 135 -1.71 18.02 45.31
N MET A 136 -0.44 18.09 45.67
CA MET A 136 0.73 17.84 44.83
C MET A 136 1.59 16.78 45.53
N VAL A 137 2.22 15.90 44.77
CA VAL A 137 3.04 14.81 45.32
C VAL A 137 4.37 14.83 44.60
N PHE A 138 5.47 14.86 45.36
CA PHE A 138 6.85 14.92 44.86
C PHE A 138 7.14 16.18 44.03
N LEU A 139 6.69 17.34 44.52
CA LEU A 139 6.93 18.63 43.85
C LEU A 139 7.41 19.76 44.79
N PRO A 140 8.57 19.65 45.45
CA PRO A 140 9.50 18.52 45.42
C PRO A 140 9.25 17.49 46.53
N ASP A 141 8.53 17.88 47.58
CA ASP A 141 8.37 17.06 48.77
C ASP A 141 7.27 16.00 48.63
N PRO A 142 7.29 14.93 49.46
CA PRO A 142 6.36 13.79 49.35
C PRO A 142 4.88 14.17 49.38
N GLU A 143 4.51 15.23 50.10
CA GLU A 143 3.14 15.72 50.16
C GLU A 143 3.15 17.25 50.22
N MET A 144 2.55 17.87 49.22
CA MET A 144 2.43 19.32 49.09
C MET A 144 1.03 19.66 48.57
N PHE A 145 0.74 20.94 48.40
CA PHE A 145 -0.49 21.38 47.75
C PHE A 145 -0.33 22.78 47.17
N MET A 146 -1.19 23.11 46.22
CA MET A 146 -1.41 24.47 45.73
C MET A 146 -2.80 24.95 46.15
N THR A 147 -2.99 26.26 46.20
CA THR A 147 -4.20 26.88 46.70
C THR A 147 -4.87 27.71 45.62
N TYR A 148 -6.10 27.37 45.24
CA TYR A 148 -6.87 28.10 44.24
C TYR A 148 -7.98 28.93 44.89
N MET A 149 -8.06 30.21 44.57
CA MET A 149 -9.08 31.15 45.03
C MET A 149 -10.10 31.44 43.92
N PRO A 150 -11.30 30.81 43.94
CA PRO A 150 -12.25 30.90 42.82
C PRO A 150 -12.77 32.32 42.57
N SER A 151 -12.95 33.14 43.60
CA SER A 151 -13.51 34.49 43.48
C SER A 151 -12.58 35.46 42.74
N LYS A 152 -11.28 35.19 42.72
CA LYS A 152 -10.25 36.00 42.04
C LYS A 152 -9.53 35.26 40.92
N GLN A 153 -9.92 34.01 40.63
CA GLN A 153 -9.27 33.18 39.61
C GLN A 153 -7.75 33.12 39.79
N THR A 154 -7.31 33.11 41.05
CA THR A 154 -5.89 33.18 41.43
C THR A 154 -5.43 31.82 41.90
N LEU A 155 -4.29 31.37 41.40
CA LEU A 155 -3.62 30.16 41.87
C LEU A 155 -2.34 30.54 42.63
N PHE A 156 -2.28 30.21 43.92
CA PHE A 156 -1.02 30.16 44.66
C PHE A 156 -0.39 28.80 44.40
N SER A 157 0.59 28.74 43.53
CA SER A 157 1.09 27.46 42.96
C SER A 157 2.17 26.79 43.79
N SER A 158 2.56 27.40 44.92
CA SER A 158 3.72 26.95 45.69
C SER A 158 4.96 26.88 44.78
N THR A 159 5.72 25.80 44.83
CA THR A 159 6.91 25.52 44.03
C THR A 159 6.63 25.30 42.54
N LEU A 160 5.41 24.93 42.13
CA LEU A 160 5.07 24.81 40.71
C LEU A 160 5.02 26.20 40.05
N TYR A 161 5.55 26.33 38.83
CA TYR A 161 5.79 27.61 38.14
C TYR A 161 6.77 28.57 38.84
N SER A 162 7.43 28.15 39.93
CA SER A 162 8.51 28.95 40.51
C SER A 162 9.70 29.04 39.55
N SER A 163 10.49 30.09 39.70
CA SER A 163 11.65 30.41 38.87
C SER A 163 12.78 31.01 39.71
N PHE A 164 14.02 30.80 39.27
CA PHE A 164 15.14 31.60 39.76
C PHE A 164 15.05 33.01 39.19
N ARG A 165 15.56 33.99 39.93
CA ARG A 165 15.58 35.39 39.50
C ARG A 165 16.82 35.65 38.66
N ASP A 166 16.63 36.38 37.57
CA ASP A 166 17.67 37.07 36.81
C ASP A 166 17.47 38.59 37.01
N MET A 167 18.53 39.40 36.98
CA MET A 167 18.60 40.79 37.52
C MET A 167 17.60 41.83 36.97
N ASP A 168 16.67 41.45 36.09
CA ASP A 168 15.62 42.28 35.50
C ASP A 168 14.43 42.56 36.47
N GLU A 169 13.60 43.57 36.16
CA GLU A 169 12.31 43.83 36.85
C GLU A 169 11.23 42.78 36.49
N TYR A 170 11.18 42.35 35.22
CA TYR A 170 10.38 41.21 34.75
C TYR A 170 11.00 40.64 33.45
N PRO A 171 11.27 39.33 33.36
CA PRO A 171 12.02 38.75 32.26
C PRO A 171 11.21 38.69 30.96
N SER A 172 11.92 38.66 29.83
CA SER A 172 11.31 38.28 28.55
C SER A 172 10.70 36.87 28.63
N LEU A 173 9.70 36.56 27.79
CA LEU A 173 9.03 35.25 27.83
C LEU A 173 10.01 34.07 27.69
N ASP A 174 11.06 34.21 26.88
CA ASP A 174 12.07 33.16 26.69
C ASP A 174 12.96 32.98 27.93
N ASN A 175 13.43 34.09 28.52
CA ASN A 175 14.21 34.04 29.76
C ASN A 175 13.36 33.51 30.92
N PHE A 176 12.07 33.86 30.96
CA PHE A 176 11.17 33.36 31.99
C PHE A 176 10.98 31.85 31.88
N LYS A 177 10.79 31.32 30.65
CA LYS A 177 10.73 29.87 30.42
C LYS A 177 12.00 29.17 30.90
N LYS A 178 13.18 29.71 30.55
CA LYS A 178 14.48 29.16 30.98
C LYS A 178 14.62 29.16 32.51
N ALA A 179 14.24 30.26 33.17
CA ALA A 179 14.30 30.38 34.62
C ALA A 179 13.35 29.40 35.34
N ILE A 180 12.14 29.18 34.80
CA ILE A 180 11.21 28.15 35.27
C ILE A 180 11.82 26.76 35.08
N PHE A 181 12.39 26.46 33.92
CA PHE A 181 13.00 25.16 33.68
C PHE A 181 14.17 24.87 34.62
N ALA A 182 15.07 25.84 34.82
CA ALA A 182 16.19 25.70 35.74
C ALA A 182 15.70 25.36 37.15
N PHE A 183 14.72 26.10 37.65
CA PHE A 183 14.12 25.84 38.96
C PHE A 183 13.49 24.44 39.05
N HIS A 184 12.66 24.04 38.08
CA HIS A 184 11.99 22.74 38.14
C HIS A 184 12.97 21.59 38.01
N LYS A 185 13.97 21.73 37.13
CA LYS A 185 15.04 20.76 36.97
C LYS A 185 15.82 20.58 38.26
N GLU A 186 16.13 21.65 38.97
CA GLU A 186 16.90 21.58 40.21
C GLU A 186 16.08 21.03 41.38
N MET A 187 14.88 21.56 41.59
CA MET A 187 14.10 21.29 42.78
C MET A 187 13.31 19.98 42.68
N MET A 188 12.79 19.62 41.50
CA MET A 188 11.78 18.55 41.38
C MET A 188 12.42 17.20 41.04
N PRO A 189 11.93 16.08 41.60
CA PRO A 189 12.51 14.76 41.38
C PRO A 189 12.32 14.19 39.97
N SER A 190 11.35 14.65 39.19
CA SER A 190 11.20 14.34 37.76
C SER A 190 10.06 15.16 37.14
N SER A 191 10.17 15.45 35.84
CA SER A 191 9.09 16.00 35.02
C SER A 191 7.81 15.14 35.03
N LEU A 192 7.90 13.84 35.34
CA LEU A 192 6.76 12.93 35.44
C LEU A 192 5.74 13.39 36.49
N TYR A 193 6.19 14.00 37.59
CA TYR A 193 5.33 14.45 38.68
C TYR A 193 4.59 15.75 38.36
N LEU A 194 4.99 16.47 37.29
CA LEU A 194 4.31 17.69 36.85
C LEU A 194 2.95 17.41 36.20
N GLN A 195 2.79 16.25 35.54
CA GLN A 195 1.62 15.99 34.70
C GLN A 195 0.28 15.94 35.46
N PRO A 196 0.16 15.25 36.62
CA PRO A 196 -1.10 15.23 37.37
C PRO A 196 -1.61 16.61 37.80
N PRO A 197 -0.82 17.51 38.43
CA PRO A 197 -1.30 18.85 38.79
C PRO A 197 -1.58 19.73 37.56
N LEU A 198 -0.78 19.64 36.48
CA LEU A 198 -1.04 20.40 35.25
C LEU A 198 -2.39 20.05 34.60
N LYS A 199 -2.81 18.77 34.65
CA LYS A 199 -4.15 18.34 34.21
C LYS A 199 -5.30 18.91 35.03
N ILE A 200 -5.05 19.27 36.29
CA ILE A 200 -6.05 19.93 37.14
C ILE A 200 -6.09 21.42 36.80
N ILE A 201 -4.90 22.04 36.67
CA ILE A 201 -4.73 23.46 36.32
C ILE A 201 -5.42 23.79 34.99
N SER A 202 -5.32 22.91 33.99
CA SER A 202 -5.97 23.11 32.69
C SER A 202 -7.50 23.21 32.74
N LYS A 203 -8.12 22.79 33.85
CA LYS A 203 -9.57 22.86 34.08
C LYS A 203 -9.99 24.07 34.93
N LEU A 204 -9.04 24.86 35.42
CA LEU A 204 -9.29 26.04 36.23
C LEU A 204 -9.28 27.29 35.34
N ASN A 205 -10.11 28.28 35.69
CA ASN A 205 -10.00 29.61 35.09
C ASN A 205 -8.96 30.40 35.88
N ILE A 206 -7.86 30.80 35.22
CA ILE A 206 -6.71 31.41 35.89
C ILE A 206 -6.45 32.79 35.29
N GLU A 207 -6.52 33.81 36.14
CA GLU A 207 -6.14 35.18 35.83
C GLU A 207 -4.67 35.45 36.18
N VAL A 208 -4.18 34.87 37.27
CA VAL A 208 -2.78 35.02 37.71
C VAL A 208 -2.33 33.81 38.53
N ILE A 209 -1.06 33.44 38.38
CA ILE A 209 -0.39 32.46 39.23
C ILE A 209 0.68 33.15 40.07
N TYR A 210 0.63 32.88 41.37
CA TYR A 210 1.51 33.38 42.39
C TYR A 210 2.37 32.23 42.95
N PRO A 211 3.60 32.04 42.44
CA PRO A 211 4.50 31.00 42.93
C PRO A 211 5.19 31.39 44.25
N VAL A 212 5.74 30.43 44.97
CA VAL A 212 6.48 30.69 46.22
C VAL A 212 7.85 31.34 45.96
N MET A 213 8.43 31.17 44.77
CA MET A 213 9.71 31.79 44.38
C MET A 213 9.64 32.37 42.95
N GLY A 214 10.37 33.45 42.71
CA GLY A 214 10.50 34.08 41.39
C GLY A 214 9.30 34.95 40.98
N TYR A 215 9.09 35.06 39.67
CA TYR A 215 8.11 35.96 39.05
C TYR A 215 6.69 35.39 39.03
N PHE A 216 5.67 36.25 39.14
CA PHE A 216 4.27 35.83 38.96
C PHE A 216 3.96 35.57 37.47
N VAL A 217 3.05 34.64 37.19
CA VAL A 217 2.61 34.34 35.82
C VAL A 217 1.29 35.05 35.55
N SER A 218 1.32 36.09 34.71
CA SER A 218 0.12 36.83 34.31
C SER A 218 -0.70 36.05 33.28
N ARG A 219 -1.99 36.39 33.14
CA ARG A 219 -2.88 35.84 32.10
C ARG A 219 -2.30 35.91 30.69
N GLN A 220 -1.56 36.97 30.38
CA GLN A 220 -1.01 37.21 29.04
C GLN A 220 0.03 36.15 28.65
N VAL A 221 0.86 35.71 29.60
CA VAL A 221 1.95 34.75 29.35
C VAL A 221 1.61 33.33 29.79
N PHE A 222 0.53 33.14 30.56
CA PHE A 222 0.15 31.85 31.14
C PHE A 222 0.06 30.72 30.10
N ALA A 223 -0.61 30.93 28.96
CA ALA A 223 -0.78 29.89 27.95
C ALA A 223 0.57 29.38 27.42
N ALA A 224 1.49 30.30 27.09
CA ALA A 224 2.81 29.96 26.56
C ALA A 224 3.73 29.31 27.60
N ILE A 225 3.60 29.72 28.88
CA ILE A 225 4.36 29.11 29.98
C ILE A 225 3.82 27.72 30.32
N ASN A 226 2.51 27.56 30.41
CA ASN A 226 1.88 26.26 30.68
C ASN A 226 2.18 25.24 29.57
N GLU A 227 2.15 25.64 28.29
CA GLU A 227 2.59 24.77 27.19
C GLU A 227 4.06 24.35 27.35
N TYR A 228 4.93 25.28 27.73
CA TYR A 228 6.35 25.00 27.95
C TYR A 228 6.57 24.04 29.13
N VAL A 229 5.94 24.30 30.28
CA VAL A 229 6.04 23.47 31.49
C VAL A 229 5.54 22.04 31.24
N GLN A 230 4.48 21.88 30.43
CA GLN A 230 3.98 20.56 30.04
C GLN A 230 4.96 19.72 29.21
N ARG A 231 5.86 20.38 28.48
CA ARG A 231 6.86 19.73 27.61
C ARG A 231 8.22 19.51 28.27
N LEU A 232 8.39 19.94 29.53
CA LEU A 232 9.65 19.73 30.23
C LEU A 232 9.94 18.24 30.40
N ASP A 233 11.19 17.86 30.18
CA ASP A 233 11.68 16.51 30.43
C ASP A 233 12.95 16.54 31.26
N PHE A 234 12.90 15.97 32.47
CA PHE A 234 14.03 15.85 33.39
C PHE A 234 13.77 14.75 34.44
N TYR A 235 14.83 14.17 34.98
CA TYR A 235 14.79 13.13 36.02
C TYR A 235 15.82 13.49 37.08
N ASN A 236 15.38 13.74 38.32
CA ASN A 236 16.18 14.27 39.41
C ASN A 236 16.04 13.46 40.71
N ASN A 237 16.36 12.17 40.65
CA ASN A 237 17.08 11.42 41.68
C ASN A 237 17.23 9.97 41.17
N TYR A 238 18.41 9.35 41.12
CA TYR A 238 19.52 9.39 42.07
C TYR A 238 20.82 9.87 41.42
N GLN A 239 21.69 10.51 42.20
CA GLN A 239 22.99 11.06 41.78
C GLN A 239 23.77 10.09 40.88
N VAL A 240 23.85 10.44 39.59
CA VAL A 240 24.63 9.71 38.58
C VAL A 240 26.12 9.76 38.91
N TYR A 241 26.55 10.81 39.60
CA TYR A 241 27.88 10.94 40.14
C TYR A 241 27.85 11.63 41.52
N THR A 242 28.85 11.31 42.34
CA THR A 242 29.25 12.06 43.53
C THR A 242 30.65 12.63 43.30
N TYR A 243 31.05 13.63 44.08
CA TYR A 243 32.47 14.01 44.18
C TYR A 243 33.03 13.39 45.45
N ASP A 244 34.23 12.83 45.39
CA ASP A 244 34.97 12.48 46.60
C ASP A 244 35.54 13.73 47.28
N ASP A 245 36.16 13.55 48.44
CA ASP A 245 36.74 14.63 49.24
C ASP A 245 37.88 15.37 48.51
N GLU A 246 38.42 14.81 47.42
CA GLU A 246 39.44 15.39 46.55
C GLU A 246 38.84 16.09 45.32
N GLY A 247 37.51 16.09 45.18
CA GLY A 247 36.79 16.69 44.05
C GLY A 247 36.78 15.82 42.78
N GLN A 248 37.16 14.54 42.86
CA GLN A 248 37.09 13.63 41.72
C GLN A 248 35.67 13.06 41.55
N LYS A 249 35.22 13.04 40.30
CA LYS A 249 33.89 12.55 39.91
C LYS A 249 33.82 11.02 40.02
N LYS A 250 33.00 10.51 40.93
CA LYS A 250 32.71 9.08 41.10
C LYS A 250 31.32 8.75 40.55
N VAL A 251 31.26 7.88 39.54
CA VAL A 251 29.99 7.48 38.90
C VAL A 251 29.27 6.41 39.70
N ASN A 252 27.97 6.57 39.93
CA ASN A 252 27.13 5.58 40.59
C ASN A 252 26.55 4.58 39.59
N TYR A 253 27.39 3.66 39.11
CA TYR A 253 27.01 2.66 38.10
C TYR A 253 25.85 1.76 38.50
N ARG A 254 25.66 1.55 39.80
CA ARG A 254 24.54 0.78 40.34
C ARG A 254 23.20 1.40 40.01
N GLU A 255 23.07 2.71 40.20
CA GLU A 255 21.83 3.44 39.92
C GLU A 255 21.58 3.53 38.41
N ILE A 256 22.64 3.71 37.63
CA ILE A 256 22.54 3.70 36.17
C ILE A 256 22.03 2.33 35.69
N ILE A 257 22.53 1.23 36.26
CA ILE A 257 22.03 -0.12 35.97
C ILE A 257 20.58 -0.31 36.42
N ASN A 258 20.20 0.19 37.59
CA ASN A 258 18.79 0.17 38.03
C ASN A 258 17.88 0.91 37.06
N HIS A 259 18.35 1.98 36.43
CA HIS A 259 17.62 2.67 35.38
C HIS A 259 17.51 1.84 34.10
N MET A 260 18.55 1.09 33.73
CA MET A 260 18.48 0.13 32.62
C MET A 260 17.45 -0.96 32.92
N ILE A 261 17.47 -1.53 34.13
CA ILE A 261 16.51 -2.55 34.57
C ILE A 261 15.07 -2.00 34.56
N ASN A 262 14.86 -0.77 35.01
CA ASN A 262 13.55 -0.10 34.94
C ASN A 262 13.13 0.19 33.50
N HIS A 263 14.08 0.51 32.61
CA HIS A 263 13.78 0.66 31.19
C HIS A 263 13.35 -0.67 30.55
N LEU A 264 14.04 -1.77 30.86
CA LEU A 264 13.68 -3.11 30.40
C LEU A 264 12.29 -3.54 30.89
N GLN A 265 11.89 -3.16 32.10
CA GLN A 265 10.55 -3.44 32.65
C GLN A 265 9.40 -2.84 31.83
N LYS A 266 9.67 -1.87 30.95
CA LYS A 266 8.67 -1.32 30.02
C LYS A 266 8.36 -2.27 28.86
N TYR A 267 9.28 -3.18 28.54
CA TYR A 267 9.23 -4.05 27.36
C TYR A 267 9.16 -5.54 27.72
N PHE A 268 9.69 -5.93 28.88
CA PHE A 268 9.80 -7.32 29.30
C PHE A 268 9.17 -7.56 30.67
N SER A 269 8.72 -8.80 30.89
CA SER A 269 8.14 -9.18 32.17
C SER A 269 9.19 -9.21 33.28
N LYS A 270 8.77 -8.89 34.51
CA LYS A 270 9.62 -8.96 35.72
C LYS A 270 10.29 -10.32 35.89
N ILE A 271 9.57 -11.40 35.60
CA ILE A 271 10.07 -12.78 35.71
C ILE A 271 11.19 -13.03 34.69
N GLU A 272 11.02 -12.56 33.46
CA GLU A 272 12.02 -12.71 32.41
C GLU A 272 13.32 -11.98 32.74
N ILE A 273 13.21 -10.75 33.26
CA ILE A 273 14.37 -9.97 33.70
C ILE A 273 15.05 -10.66 34.87
N LEU A 274 14.32 -11.10 35.90
CA LEU A 274 14.89 -11.83 37.03
C LEU A 274 15.66 -13.08 36.58
N ASN A 275 15.03 -13.93 35.75
CA ASN A 275 15.62 -15.17 35.26
C ASN A 275 16.91 -14.94 34.47
N THR A 276 17.02 -13.80 33.78
CA THR A 276 18.23 -13.44 33.01
C THR A 276 19.46 -13.29 33.91
N PHE A 277 19.29 -12.93 35.19
CA PHE A 277 20.41 -12.67 36.10
C PHE A 277 20.55 -13.70 37.24
N VAL A 278 19.76 -14.77 37.25
CA VAL A 278 19.86 -15.84 38.27
C VAL A 278 21.23 -16.52 38.19
N GLY A 279 21.91 -16.65 39.34
CA GLY A 279 23.21 -17.32 39.41
C GLY A 279 24.39 -16.49 38.87
N THR A 280 24.16 -15.22 38.54
CA THR A 280 25.17 -14.30 38.00
C THR A 280 25.75 -13.41 39.11
N PRO A 281 26.84 -12.67 38.83
CA PRO A 281 27.31 -11.62 39.72
C PRO A 281 26.32 -10.47 39.96
N PHE A 282 25.15 -10.42 39.30
CA PHE A 282 24.15 -9.34 39.42
C PHE A 282 22.92 -9.83 40.19
N ALA A 283 22.98 -9.79 41.52
CA ALA A 283 21.87 -10.22 42.36
C ALA A 283 20.75 -9.16 42.37
N LEU A 284 19.68 -9.43 41.62
CA LEU A 284 18.46 -8.63 41.60
C LEU A 284 17.54 -9.00 42.77
N GLN A 285 17.00 -7.99 43.46
CA GLN A 285 15.86 -8.18 44.36
C GLN A 285 14.56 -8.05 43.56
N ALA A 286 13.51 -8.75 43.97
CA ALA A 286 12.23 -8.69 43.27
C ALA A 286 11.43 -7.40 43.59
N GLU A 287 11.54 -6.83 44.79
CA GLU A 287 10.68 -5.70 45.20
C GLU A 287 11.47 -4.64 45.99
N PRO A 288 11.77 -3.47 45.37
CA PRO A 288 11.59 -3.12 43.95
C PRO A 288 12.57 -3.89 43.04
N LEU A 289 12.19 -4.16 41.78
CA LEU A 289 13.07 -4.85 40.82
C LEU A 289 14.32 -4.01 40.53
N ALA A 290 15.42 -4.33 41.23
CA ALA A 290 16.64 -3.54 41.24
C ALA A 290 17.85 -4.41 41.65
N LEU A 291 19.04 -3.95 41.30
CA LEU A 291 20.32 -4.53 41.67
C LEU A 291 20.61 -4.35 43.17
N ASN A 292 20.46 -5.45 43.93
CA ASN A 292 20.63 -5.48 45.38
C ASN A 292 22.04 -5.89 45.83
N LYS A 293 22.75 -6.70 45.06
CA LYS A 293 24.19 -6.92 45.31
C LYS A 293 24.89 -7.24 44.01
N SER A 294 26.15 -6.84 43.90
CA SER A 294 27.01 -7.39 42.89
C SER A 294 28.36 -7.81 43.48
N ALA A 295 28.98 -8.81 42.85
CA ALA A 295 30.38 -9.15 43.09
C ALA A 295 31.33 -8.30 42.22
N LEU A 296 30.79 -7.43 41.36
CA LEU A 296 31.51 -6.49 40.51
C LEU A 296 31.22 -5.06 40.98
N ASP A 297 32.22 -4.19 40.87
CA ASP A 297 32.12 -2.78 41.22
C ASP A 297 32.56 -1.87 40.06
N ASP A 298 32.10 -0.62 40.09
CA ASP A 298 32.43 0.48 39.18
C ASP A 298 32.43 0.09 37.69
N TYR A 299 33.57 0.26 37.02
CA TYR A 299 33.75 -0.03 35.60
C TYR A 299 33.45 -1.51 35.26
N ARG A 300 33.80 -2.45 36.14
CA ARG A 300 33.53 -3.88 35.89
C ARG A 300 32.04 -4.20 35.99
N LEU A 301 31.35 -3.53 36.91
CA LEU A 301 29.91 -3.64 37.06
C LEU A 301 29.19 -3.14 35.81
N TRP A 302 29.59 -1.97 35.30
CA TRP A 302 29.02 -1.35 34.10
C TRP A 302 29.16 -2.23 32.87
N HIS A 303 30.40 -2.60 32.52
CA HIS A 303 30.67 -3.36 31.30
C HIS A 303 30.11 -4.78 31.41
N GLY A 304 30.31 -5.44 32.56
CA GLY A 304 29.83 -6.80 32.78
C GLY A 304 28.31 -6.94 32.69
N PHE A 305 27.55 -5.92 33.10
CA PHE A 305 26.09 -5.95 33.00
C PHE A 305 25.61 -6.04 31.55
N PHE A 306 26.18 -5.22 30.66
CA PHE A 306 25.83 -5.23 29.24
C PHE A 306 26.39 -6.45 28.50
N GLU A 307 27.58 -6.91 28.87
CA GLU A 307 28.13 -8.16 28.32
C GLU A 307 27.24 -9.35 28.67
N HIS A 308 26.77 -9.43 29.93
CA HIS A 308 25.87 -10.48 30.39
C HIS A 308 24.53 -10.45 29.64
N ILE A 309 23.90 -9.27 29.53
CA ILE A 309 22.66 -9.11 28.75
C ILE A 309 22.88 -9.57 27.30
N TYR A 310 23.98 -9.19 26.68
CA TYR A 310 24.27 -9.56 25.30
C TYR A 310 24.45 -11.07 25.13
N VAL A 311 25.14 -11.74 26.06
CA VAL A 311 25.33 -13.20 26.00
C VAL A 311 24.00 -13.95 26.18
N GLU A 312 23.17 -13.55 27.14
CA GLU A 312 21.93 -14.27 27.47
C GLU A 312 20.74 -13.92 26.57
N LYS A 313 20.64 -12.66 26.13
CA LYS A 313 19.46 -12.13 25.42
C LYS A 313 19.77 -11.59 24.03
N GLY A 314 21.05 -11.45 23.68
CA GLY A 314 21.48 -10.96 22.38
C GLY A 314 21.26 -9.46 22.19
N ILE A 315 21.32 -9.05 20.93
CA ILE A 315 21.31 -7.64 20.52
C ILE A 315 19.97 -6.93 20.78
N SER A 316 18.86 -7.68 20.88
CA SER A 316 17.52 -7.10 21.05
C SER A 316 17.39 -6.28 22.33
N TRP A 317 17.92 -6.79 23.45
CA TRP A 317 17.90 -6.08 24.73
C TRP A 317 18.92 -4.93 24.76
N ILE A 318 20.07 -5.10 24.11
CA ILE A 318 21.09 -4.06 23.98
C ILE A 318 20.57 -2.86 23.18
N ALA A 319 19.84 -3.10 22.08
CA ALA A 319 19.21 -2.05 21.28
C ALA A 319 18.13 -1.29 22.05
N ILE A 320 17.36 -1.97 22.89
CA ILE A 320 16.35 -1.32 23.76
C ILE A 320 17.01 -0.42 24.80
N LEU A 321 18.17 -0.81 25.33
CA LEU A 321 18.91 0.00 26.31
C LEU A 321 19.68 1.16 25.69
N GLU A 322 20.00 1.08 24.39
CA GLU A 322 20.85 2.06 23.68
C GLU A 322 20.39 3.52 23.83
N PRO A 323 19.10 3.88 23.67
CA PRO A 323 18.66 5.27 23.81
C PRO A 323 18.83 5.81 25.23
N VAL A 324 18.83 4.93 26.23
CA VAL A 324 19.11 5.32 27.61
C VAL A 324 20.61 5.49 27.81
N VAL A 325 21.42 4.55 27.32
CA VAL A 325 22.89 4.62 27.37
C VAL A 325 23.43 5.87 26.66
N ASN A 326 22.93 6.19 25.47
CA ASN A 326 23.32 7.40 24.74
C ASN A 326 22.99 8.67 25.54
N ARG A 327 21.81 8.74 26.17
CA ARG A 327 21.47 9.85 27.06
C ARG A 327 22.40 9.98 28.26
N TYR A 328 22.91 8.88 28.79
CA TYR A 328 23.91 8.90 29.87
C TYR A 328 25.28 9.37 29.37
N PHE A 329 25.69 8.92 28.18
CA PHE A 329 26.90 9.38 27.51
C PHE A 329 26.85 10.90 27.27
N ASP A 330 25.78 11.40 26.63
CA ASP A 330 25.66 12.80 26.23
C ASP A 330 25.56 13.76 27.42
N ASN A 331 24.80 13.41 28.46
CA ASN A 331 24.52 14.32 29.57
C ASN A 331 25.51 14.21 30.74
N TYR A 332 26.25 13.10 30.84
CA TYR A 332 27.10 12.82 32.00
C TYR A 332 28.52 12.37 31.62
N ASP A 333 28.93 12.44 30.35
CA ASP A 333 30.27 12.08 29.87
C ASP A 333 30.70 10.67 30.33
N LEU A 334 29.77 9.71 30.22
CA LEU A 334 29.96 8.33 30.65
C LEU A 334 30.40 7.46 29.46
N ALA A 335 31.55 6.79 29.54
CA ALA A 335 31.98 5.86 28.49
C ALA A 335 30.91 4.78 28.20
N LYS A 336 30.62 4.57 26.90
CA LYS A 336 29.69 3.51 26.46
C LYS A 336 30.24 2.13 26.84
N PRO A 337 29.37 1.17 27.21
CA PRO A 337 29.80 -0.21 27.42
C PRO A 337 30.49 -0.78 26.19
N ASN A 338 31.52 -1.62 26.39
CA ASN A 338 32.34 -2.21 25.31
C ASN A 338 31.51 -2.95 24.25
N VAL A 339 30.39 -3.55 24.66
CA VAL A 339 29.48 -4.27 23.75
C VAL A 339 28.95 -3.37 22.62
N TYR A 340 28.82 -2.06 22.85
CA TYR A 340 28.43 -1.09 21.83
C TYR A 340 29.60 -0.69 20.93
N LEU A 341 30.85 -0.75 21.38
CA LEU A 341 32.01 -0.36 20.57
C LEU A 341 32.32 -1.39 19.49
N SER A 342 32.36 -2.68 19.84
CA SER A 342 32.80 -3.72 18.88
C SER A 342 31.68 -4.19 17.95
N LYS A 343 30.46 -4.38 18.49
CA LYS A 343 29.38 -5.02 17.73
C LYS A 343 28.54 -4.04 16.91
N PHE A 344 28.36 -2.81 17.38
CA PHE A 344 27.68 -1.78 16.60
C PHE A 344 28.50 -1.41 15.37
N ILE A 345 29.82 -1.22 15.50
CA ILE A 345 30.71 -0.98 14.37
C ILE A 345 30.63 -2.12 13.35
N GLU A 346 30.65 -3.39 13.81
CA GLU A 346 30.49 -4.55 12.92
C GLU A 346 29.12 -4.55 12.21
N MET A 347 28.04 -4.19 12.91
CA MET A 347 26.69 -4.10 12.34
C MET A 347 26.54 -2.93 11.37
N THR A 348 27.12 -1.77 11.66
CA THR A 348 27.14 -0.60 10.77
C THR A 348 27.90 -0.95 9.50
N LEU A 349 29.11 -1.51 9.62
CA LEU A 349 29.90 -1.97 8.45
C LEU A 349 29.14 -3.02 7.63
N LYS A 350 28.40 -3.92 8.30
CA LYS A 350 27.57 -4.92 7.60
C LYS A 350 26.35 -4.29 6.95
N SER A 351 25.70 -3.30 7.58
CA SER A 351 24.59 -2.54 7.01
C SER A 351 25.07 -1.79 5.77
N ASP A 352 26.15 -1.03 5.88
CA ASP A 352 26.74 -0.29 4.76
C ASP A 352 27.11 -1.24 3.60
N SER A 353 27.67 -2.42 3.90
CA SER A 353 27.98 -3.42 2.89
C SER A 353 26.72 -4.03 2.25
N LEU A 354 25.64 -4.22 3.01
CA LEU A 354 24.37 -4.70 2.49
C LEU A 354 23.66 -3.63 1.65
N ASP A 355 23.73 -2.37 2.06
CA ASP A 355 23.17 -1.24 1.32
C ASP A 355 23.90 -1.09 -0.02
N GLN A 356 25.24 -1.15 -0.03
CA GLN A 356 26.03 -1.18 -1.27
C GLN A 356 25.63 -2.33 -2.19
N LYS A 357 25.47 -3.55 -1.66
CA LYS A 357 25.01 -4.70 -2.45
C LYS A 357 23.59 -4.54 -2.96
N THR A 358 22.71 -3.91 -2.18
CA THR A 358 21.32 -3.66 -2.57
C THR A 358 21.30 -2.70 -3.75
N THR A 359 22.02 -1.59 -3.67
CA THR A 359 22.16 -0.64 -4.79
C THR A 359 22.78 -1.31 -6.02
N GLU A 360 23.82 -2.14 -5.86
CA GLU A 360 24.44 -2.86 -6.99
C GLU A 360 23.44 -3.83 -7.66
N LEU A 361 22.64 -4.53 -6.86
CA LEU A 361 21.61 -5.44 -7.36
C LEU A 361 20.47 -4.69 -8.04
N GLU A 362 20.03 -3.57 -7.49
CA GLU A 362 19.03 -2.68 -8.11
C GLU A 362 19.52 -2.18 -9.47
N ASP A 363 20.76 -1.69 -9.56
CA ASP A 363 21.38 -1.28 -10.83
C ASP A 363 21.51 -2.43 -11.82
N ARG A 364 21.79 -3.65 -11.33
CA ARG A 364 21.84 -4.85 -12.17
C ARG A 364 20.46 -5.26 -12.68
N ILE A 365 19.43 -5.19 -11.84
CA ILE A 365 18.04 -5.47 -12.23
C ILE A 365 17.59 -4.44 -13.26
N ALA A 366 17.85 -3.16 -13.04
CA ALA A 366 17.51 -2.10 -13.99
C ALA A 366 18.15 -2.33 -15.37
N ARG A 367 19.46 -2.65 -15.40
CA ARG A 367 20.17 -2.99 -16.65
C ARG A 367 19.61 -4.24 -17.33
N LEU A 368 19.41 -5.33 -16.59
CA LEU A 368 18.86 -6.57 -17.14
C LEU A 368 17.44 -6.38 -17.66
N THR A 369 16.64 -5.55 -16.99
CA THR A 369 15.26 -5.25 -17.43
C THR A 369 15.28 -4.47 -18.74
N ALA A 370 16.13 -3.44 -18.85
CA ALA A 370 16.32 -2.71 -20.10
C ALA A 370 16.84 -3.62 -21.23
N GLU A 371 17.79 -4.51 -20.94
CA GLU A 371 18.31 -5.48 -21.91
C GLU A 371 17.24 -6.50 -22.35
N ILE A 372 16.41 -6.99 -21.43
CA ILE A 372 15.27 -7.86 -21.75
C ILE A 372 14.27 -7.11 -22.63
N GLU A 373 13.99 -5.84 -22.35
CA GLU A 373 13.02 -5.04 -23.09
C GLU A 373 13.52 -4.72 -24.51
N GLU A 374 14.80 -4.37 -24.64
CA GLU A 374 15.47 -4.23 -25.95
C GLU A 374 15.48 -5.54 -26.72
N THR A 375 15.84 -6.65 -26.07
CA THR A 375 15.83 -7.98 -26.66
C THR A 375 14.42 -8.37 -27.11
N LYS A 376 13.41 -8.12 -26.28
CA LYS A 376 12.00 -8.34 -26.63
C LYS A 376 11.60 -7.53 -27.85
N ASP A 377 11.93 -6.23 -27.92
CA ASP A 377 11.58 -5.41 -29.09
C ASP A 377 12.27 -5.93 -30.37
N GLN A 378 13.53 -6.37 -30.27
CA GLN A 378 14.22 -7.03 -31.38
C GLN A 378 13.52 -8.34 -31.82
N PHE A 379 13.06 -9.17 -30.88
CA PHE A 379 12.32 -10.40 -31.20
C PHE A 379 10.92 -10.14 -31.75
N MET A 380 10.28 -9.02 -31.37
CA MET A 380 8.94 -8.65 -31.81
C MET A 380 8.93 -8.00 -33.20
N ARG A 381 10.08 -7.61 -33.75
CA ARG A 381 10.19 -6.96 -35.07
C ARG A 381 10.79 -7.89 -36.12
N CYS A 382 10.41 -7.67 -37.38
CA CYS A 382 11.04 -8.33 -38.52
C CYS A 382 12.43 -7.75 -38.79
N SER A 383 13.43 -8.59 -38.96
CA SER A 383 14.81 -8.18 -39.26
C SER A 383 14.99 -7.49 -40.62
N ILE A 384 14.04 -7.70 -41.55
CA ILE A 384 14.09 -7.13 -42.91
C ILE A 384 13.41 -5.77 -42.94
N THR A 385 12.17 -5.68 -42.43
CA THR A 385 11.32 -4.48 -42.59
C THR A 385 11.23 -3.61 -41.34
N HIS A 386 11.70 -4.09 -40.18
CA HIS A 386 11.56 -3.47 -38.86
C HIS A 386 10.12 -3.26 -38.36
N LEU A 387 9.12 -3.67 -39.14
CA LEU A 387 7.72 -3.75 -38.68
C LEU A 387 7.58 -4.82 -37.60
N TYR A 388 6.60 -4.66 -36.69
CA TYR A 388 6.24 -5.70 -35.75
C TYR A 388 5.80 -6.97 -36.48
N ASN A 389 6.19 -8.14 -35.97
CA ASN A 389 5.93 -9.44 -36.61
C ASN A 389 4.48 -9.90 -36.40
N GLN A 390 4.12 -10.99 -37.09
CA GLN A 390 2.75 -11.51 -37.07
C GLN A 390 2.36 -12.05 -35.69
N ASP A 391 3.29 -12.62 -34.92
CA ASP A 391 3.01 -13.16 -33.58
C ASP A 391 2.68 -12.05 -32.58
N PHE A 392 3.40 -10.93 -32.65
CA PHE A 392 3.05 -9.71 -31.92
C PHE A 392 1.66 -9.22 -32.33
N PHE A 393 1.37 -9.18 -33.63
CA PHE A 393 0.06 -8.77 -34.11
C PHE A 393 -1.07 -9.67 -33.60
N LYS A 394 -0.92 -11.00 -33.64
CA LYS A 394 -1.88 -11.95 -33.07
C LYS A 394 -2.12 -11.69 -31.58
N SER A 395 -1.04 -11.43 -30.83
CA SER A 395 -1.12 -11.15 -29.39
C SER A 395 -1.86 -9.84 -29.11
N LEU A 396 -1.60 -8.80 -29.91
CA LEU A 396 -2.32 -7.52 -29.86
C LEU A 396 -3.82 -7.72 -30.13
N LEU A 397 -4.15 -8.50 -31.16
CA LEU A 397 -5.54 -8.80 -31.50
C LEU A 397 -6.26 -9.55 -30.38
N THR A 398 -5.61 -10.47 -29.68
CA THR A 398 -6.22 -11.15 -28.52
C THR A 398 -6.63 -10.18 -27.41
N LEU A 399 -5.95 -9.05 -27.26
CA LEU A 399 -6.28 -8.01 -26.29
C LEU A 399 -7.36 -7.06 -26.80
N GLU A 400 -7.26 -6.63 -28.06
CA GLU A 400 -8.09 -5.55 -28.60
C GLU A 400 -9.40 -6.04 -29.25
N LEU A 401 -9.56 -7.30 -29.67
CA LEU A 401 -10.72 -7.74 -30.47
C LEU A 401 -12.10 -7.54 -29.80
N ASN A 402 -12.11 -7.44 -28.47
CA ASN A 402 -13.34 -7.29 -27.68
C ASN A 402 -13.69 -5.83 -27.37
N GLU A 403 -12.85 -4.88 -27.73
CA GLU A 403 -13.16 -3.46 -27.57
C GLU A 403 -14.33 -3.07 -28.48
N GLU A 404 -15.31 -2.35 -27.92
CA GLU A 404 -16.47 -1.85 -28.64
C GLU A 404 -16.06 -0.72 -29.59
N VAL A 405 -16.57 -0.78 -30.82
CA VAL A 405 -16.49 0.28 -31.83
C VAL A 405 -17.87 0.89 -32.03
N ALA A 406 -17.96 2.06 -32.69
CA ALA A 406 -19.24 2.70 -32.98
C ALA A 406 -20.18 1.79 -33.80
N GLU A 407 -21.49 2.04 -33.75
CA GLU A 407 -22.53 1.16 -34.31
C GLU A 407 -22.39 0.90 -35.82
N ASP A 408 -21.83 1.86 -36.57
CA ASP A 408 -21.57 1.76 -38.02
C ASP A 408 -20.09 1.46 -38.35
N HIS A 409 -19.26 1.21 -37.34
CA HIS A 409 -17.82 0.97 -37.48
C HIS A 409 -17.46 -0.49 -37.20
N THR A 410 -16.25 -0.88 -37.61
CA THR A 410 -15.69 -2.23 -37.54
C THR A 410 -14.16 -2.15 -37.42
N LYS A 411 -13.54 -3.31 -37.24
CA LYS A 411 -12.09 -3.49 -37.34
C LYS A 411 -11.74 -4.10 -38.69
N GLY A 412 -10.78 -3.48 -39.38
CA GLY A 412 -10.37 -3.86 -40.73
C GLY A 412 -9.00 -4.51 -40.76
N PHE A 413 -8.88 -5.57 -41.55
CA PHE A 413 -7.62 -6.29 -41.76
C PHE A 413 -7.33 -6.32 -43.26
N VAL A 414 -6.14 -5.87 -43.66
CA VAL A 414 -5.72 -5.84 -45.05
C VAL A 414 -4.37 -6.56 -45.17
N LEU A 415 -4.27 -7.56 -46.04
CA LEU A 415 -3.02 -8.25 -46.33
C LEU A 415 -2.58 -7.90 -47.75
N VAL A 416 -1.36 -7.40 -47.90
CA VAL A 416 -0.76 -6.98 -49.17
C VAL A 416 0.40 -7.89 -49.52
N ASN A 417 0.46 -8.38 -50.77
CA ASN A 417 1.55 -9.21 -51.28
C ASN A 417 2.00 -8.73 -52.66
N LEU A 418 3.30 -8.77 -52.90
CA LEU A 418 3.86 -8.68 -54.26
C LEU A 418 3.57 -9.97 -55.04
N ASP A 419 3.06 -9.82 -56.26
CA ASP A 419 2.73 -10.95 -57.12
C ASP A 419 3.99 -11.62 -57.69
N GLN A 420 4.96 -10.80 -58.13
CA GLN A 420 6.17 -11.26 -58.82
C GLN A 420 7.33 -11.60 -57.89
N LEU A 421 7.14 -11.63 -56.56
CA LEU A 421 8.25 -11.83 -55.62
C LEU A 421 9.01 -13.14 -55.86
N ASN A 422 8.30 -14.24 -56.16
CA ASN A 422 8.94 -15.52 -56.44
C ASN A 422 9.80 -15.48 -57.71
N ASP A 423 9.37 -14.72 -58.73
CA ASP A 423 10.14 -14.53 -59.95
C ASP A 423 11.36 -13.64 -59.71
N ILE A 424 11.22 -12.58 -58.91
CA ILE A 424 12.34 -11.72 -58.49
C ILE A 424 13.39 -12.55 -57.74
N ASN A 425 12.97 -13.35 -56.76
CA ASN A 425 13.87 -14.24 -56.01
C ASN A 425 14.60 -15.22 -56.93
N ARG A 426 13.90 -15.81 -57.89
CA ARG A 426 14.50 -16.77 -58.84
C ARG A 426 15.51 -16.09 -59.77
N LYS A 427 15.26 -14.84 -60.19
CA LYS A 427 16.12 -14.11 -61.15
C LYS A 427 17.31 -13.42 -60.48
N PHE A 428 17.09 -12.76 -59.34
CA PHE A 428 18.02 -11.82 -58.71
C PHE A 428 18.45 -12.23 -57.30
N GLY A 429 18.00 -13.38 -56.81
CA GLY A 429 18.32 -13.90 -55.49
C GLY A 429 17.43 -13.35 -54.38
N ASN A 430 17.47 -14.02 -53.23
CA ASN A 430 16.60 -13.72 -52.08
C ASN A 430 16.85 -12.33 -51.48
N GLU A 431 18.09 -11.81 -51.52
CA GLU A 431 18.40 -10.47 -51.01
C GLU A 431 17.60 -9.38 -51.74
N THR A 432 17.43 -9.51 -53.07
CA THR A 432 16.65 -8.59 -53.90
C THR A 432 15.15 -8.71 -53.62
N GLY A 433 14.66 -9.92 -53.29
CA GLY A 433 13.29 -10.09 -52.81
C GLY A 433 13.07 -9.45 -51.45
N ASP A 434 14.01 -9.61 -50.52
CA ASP A 434 13.96 -8.96 -49.21
C ASP A 434 13.99 -7.43 -49.34
N GLU A 435 14.77 -6.89 -50.28
CA GLU A 435 14.72 -5.47 -50.67
C GLU A 435 13.34 -5.08 -51.22
N SER A 436 12.74 -5.91 -52.08
CA SER A 436 11.39 -5.65 -52.60
C SER A 436 10.33 -5.63 -51.50
N ILE A 437 10.43 -6.52 -50.51
CA ILE A 437 9.55 -6.51 -49.33
C ILE A 437 9.77 -5.24 -48.51
N ARG A 438 11.03 -4.80 -48.32
CA ARG A 438 11.36 -3.53 -47.66
C ARG A 438 10.73 -2.33 -48.38
N ASN A 439 10.85 -2.27 -49.70
CA ASN A 439 10.31 -1.18 -50.49
C ASN A 439 8.78 -1.18 -50.43
N MET A 440 8.14 -2.35 -50.46
CA MET A 440 6.70 -2.47 -50.22
C MET A 440 6.32 -1.96 -48.83
N SER A 441 7.00 -2.38 -47.76
CA SER A 441 6.73 -1.90 -46.40
C SER A 441 6.91 -0.38 -46.28
N TYR A 442 7.96 0.17 -46.90
CA TYR A 442 8.22 1.60 -46.92
C TYR A 442 7.09 2.38 -47.62
N LEU A 443 6.65 1.93 -48.80
CA LEU A 443 5.55 2.57 -49.53
C LEU A 443 4.25 2.55 -48.71
N LEU A 444 3.92 1.39 -48.14
CA LEU A 444 2.73 1.25 -47.30
C LEU A 444 2.81 2.18 -46.08
N GLU A 445 3.98 2.34 -45.46
CA GLU A 445 4.18 3.27 -44.33
C GLU A 445 3.93 4.73 -44.73
N GLN A 446 4.30 5.13 -45.95
CA GLN A 446 4.09 6.52 -46.43
C GLN A 446 2.62 6.85 -46.68
N ILE A 447 1.81 5.88 -47.10
CA ILE A 447 0.40 6.09 -47.46
C ILE A 447 -0.56 5.74 -46.31
N LYS A 448 -0.07 5.12 -45.24
CA LYS A 448 -0.92 4.62 -44.15
C LYS A 448 -1.64 5.76 -43.47
N ASP A 449 -2.88 5.51 -43.04
CA ASP A 449 -3.59 6.45 -42.17
C ASP A 449 -2.89 6.54 -40.79
N PRO A 450 -2.92 7.70 -40.11
CA PRO A 450 -2.28 7.86 -38.80
C PRO A 450 -2.75 6.86 -37.74
N GLN A 451 -3.98 6.38 -37.86
CA GLN A 451 -4.60 5.40 -36.95
C GLN A 451 -4.42 3.94 -37.41
N SER A 452 -3.80 3.72 -38.57
CA SER A 452 -3.51 2.38 -39.07
C SER A 452 -2.15 1.89 -38.60
N LEU A 453 -2.08 0.58 -38.32
CA LEU A 453 -0.87 -0.10 -37.85
C LEU A 453 -0.40 -1.11 -38.91
N LEU A 454 0.91 -1.18 -39.12
CA LEU A 454 1.54 -2.07 -40.09
C LEU A 454 2.30 -3.19 -39.38
N PHE A 455 2.11 -4.41 -39.86
CA PHE A 455 2.76 -5.61 -39.33
C PHE A 455 3.33 -6.45 -40.46
N LYS A 456 4.44 -7.13 -40.20
CA LYS A 456 4.99 -8.10 -41.12
C LYS A 456 4.28 -9.44 -40.98
N GLN A 457 3.76 -10.00 -42.08
CA GLN A 457 3.22 -11.37 -42.12
C GLN A 457 4.35 -12.40 -42.00
N ASP A 458 4.08 -13.62 -41.50
CA ASP A 458 5.04 -14.75 -41.51
C ASP A 458 5.40 -15.23 -42.94
N GLY A 459 4.70 -14.73 -43.96
CA GLY A 459 4.99 -14.93 -45.38
C GLY A 459 5.68 -13.72 -46.01
N PRO A 460 5.55 -13.48 -47.32
CA PRO A 460 6.12 -12.30 -47.98
C PRO A 460 5.31 -11.01 -47.78
N GLY A 461 4.14 -11.08 -47.12
CA GLY A 461 3.19 -9.99 -47.06
C GLY A 461 3.38 -9.00 -45.93
N VAL A 462 2.64 -7.92 -46.03
CA VAL A 462 2.47 -6.88 -45.00
C VAL A 462 1.00 -6.77 -44.66
N LEU A 463 0.70 -6.72 -43.37
CA LEU A 463 -0.64 -6.59 -42.80
C LEU A 463 -0.86 -5.14 -42.39
N ILE A 464 -2.03 -4.60 -42.71
CA ILE A 464 -2.52 -3.30 -42.25
C ILE A 464 -3.73 -3.58 -41.37
N TYR A 465 -3.72 -3.01 -40.17
CA TYR A 465 -4.79 -3.10 -39.20
C TYR A 465 -5.42 -1.74 -38.98
N LEU A 466 -6.74 -1.69 -39.11
CA LEU A 466 -7.59 -0.51 -38.94
C LEU A 466 -8.45 -0.74 -37.71
N GLN A 467 -8.17 -0.02 -36.62
CA GLN A 467 -8.79 -0.22 -35.31
C GLN A 467 -10.24 0.28 -35.22
N ASP A 468 -10.57 1.32 -35.97
CA ASP A 468 -11.89 1.93 -36.00
C ASP A 468 -12.17 2.46 -37.41
N THR A 469 -12.96 1.74 -38.18
CA THR A 469 -13.14 1.98 -39.62
C THR A 469 -14.53 1.55 -40.10
N ASP A 470 -14.90 1.93 -41.32
CA ASP A 470 -16.01 1.29 -42.04
C ASP A 470 -15.49 0.43 -43.21
N PHE A 471 -16.40 -0.34 -43.83
CA PHE A 471 -16.05 -1.21 -44.96
C PHE A 471 -15.54 -0.45 -46.19
N LYS A 472 -16.06 0.76 -46.46
CA LYS A 472 -15.65 1.56 -47.63
C LYS A 472 -14.22 2.06 -47.46
N HIS A 473 -13.85 2.42 -46.24
CA HIS A 473 -12.50 2.84 -45.91
C HIS A 473 -11.51 1.66 -46.02
N ILE A 474 -11.88 0.45 -45.58
CA ILE A 474 -11.08 -0.77 -45.81
C ILE A 474 -10.80 -0.97 -47.32
N GLN A 475 -11.84 -0.85 -48.16
CA GLN A 475 -11.69 -0.96 -49.62
C GLN A 475 -10.78 0.13 -50.20
N LYS A 476 -10.90 1.36 -49.70
CA LYS A 476 -10.04 2.48 -50.11
C LYS A 476 -8.58 2.22 -49.76
N VAL A 477 -8.27 1.83 -48.52
CA VAL A 477 -6.90 1.50 -48.09
C VAL A 477 -6.30 0.37 -48.94
N ALA A 478 -7.09 -0.67 -49.23
CA ALA A 478 -6.66 -1.76 -50.11
C ALA A 478 -6.37 -1.29 -51.55
N LEU A 479 -7.19 -0.37 -52.07
CA LEU A 479 -7.01 0.21 -53.40
C LEU A 479 -5.77 1.09 -53.47
N ASP A 480 -5.59 1.96 -52.49
CA ASP A 480 -4.46 2.90 -52.41
C ASP A 480 -3.14 2.12 -52.28
N ALA A 481 -3.09 1.12 -51.38
CA ALA A 481 -1.95 0.21 -51.21
C ALA A 481 -1.56 -0.48 -52.52
N ARG A 482 -2.55 -0.99 -53.26
CA ARG A 482 -2.30 -1.65 -54.53
C ARG A 482 -1.74 -0.69 -55.57
N ASN A 483 -2.40 0.46 -55.75
CA ASN A 483 -2.04 1.41 -56.81
C ASN A 483 -0.66 2.00 -56.55
N GLU A 484 -0.34 2.38 -55.32
CA GLU A 484 0.97 2.92 -54.94
C GLU A 484 2.10 1.93 -55.27
N ILE A 485 1.94 0.65 -54.94
CA ILE A 485 2.94 -0.38 -55.26
C ILE A 485 3.06 -0.59 -56.77
N ASN A 486 1.95 -0.61 -57.50
CA ASN A 486 1.93 -0.83 -58.95
C ASN A 486 2.57 0.33 -59.75
N GLU A 487 2.49 1.55 -59.23
CA GLU A 487 2.96 2.78 -59.87
C GLU A 487 4.38 3.17 -59.43
N SER A 488 4.93 2.52 -58.41
CA SER A 488 6.24 2.84 -57.86
C SER A 488 7.42 2.40 -58.73
N ASP A 489 8.41 3.28 -58.86
CA ASP A 489 9.70 3.00 -59.50
C ASP A 489 10.77 2.44 -58.52
N LEU A 490 10.39 2.13 -57.26
CA LEU A 490 11.33 1.62 -56.25
C LEU A 490 11.71 0.14 -56.45
N PHE A 491 11.09 -0.56 -57.40
CA PHE A 491 11.33 -1.99 -57.62
C PHE A 491 12.26 -2.22 -58.82
N ILE A 492 13.10 -3.25 -58.73
CA ILE A 492 14.09 -3.59 -59.78
C ILE A 492 13.42 -3.98 -61.13
N GLU A 493 12.21 -4.50 -61.08
CA GLU A 493 11.35 -4.77 -62.23
C GLU A 493 9.94 -4.25 -61.90
N LYS A 494 9.09 -4.07 -62.93
CA LYS A 494 7.70 -3.69 -62.73
C LYS A 494 6.97 -4.79 -61.95
N VAL A 495 6.41 -4.43 -60.80
CA VAL A 495 5.64 -5.33 -59.93
C VAL A 495 4.17 -4.96 -59.91
N SER A 496 3.36 -5.88 -59.38
CA SER A 496 2.01 -5.61 -58.95
C SER A 496 1.73 -6.18 -57.57
N ALA A 497 0.77 -5.59 -56.87
CA ALA A 497 0.30 -6.05 -55.57
C ALA A 497 -1.07 -6.73 -55.66
N SER A 498 -1.20 -7.91 -55.08
CA SER A 498 -2.50 -8.47 -54.72
C SER A 498 -2.82 -8.13 -53.27
N VAL A 499 -4.09 -7.85 -53.00
CA VAL A 499 -4.58 -7.44 -51.68
C VAL A 499 -5.77 -8.30 -51.28
N SER A 500 -5.77 -8.81 -50.05
CA SER A 500 -6.97 -9.40 -49.45
C SER A 500 -7.40 -8.59 -48.25
N THR A 501 -8.71 -8.50 -48.04
CA THR A 501 -9.26 -7.80 -46.88
C THR A 501 -10.17 -8.71 -46.09
N VAL A 502 -10.29 -8.44 -44.79
CA VAL A 502 -11.28 -9.01 -43.88
C VAL A 502 -11.85 -7.90 -43.04
N ASP A 503 -13.16 -7.92 -42.90
CA ASP A 503 -13.92 -7.06 -41.99
C ASP A 503 -14.30 -7.91 -40.76
N LEU A 504 -14.14 -7.38 -39.54
CA LEU A 504 -14.47 -8.12 -38.32
C LEU A 504 -15.94 -8.57 -38.28
N SER A 505 -16.84 -7.88 -39.00
CA SER A 505 -18.24 -8.30 -39.14
C SER A 505 -18.43 -9.65 -39.85
N GLU A 506 -17.40 -10.16 -40.53
CA GLU A 506 -17.42 -11.48 -41.17
C GLU A 506 -17.12 -12.64 -40.22
N ILE A 507 -16.60 -12.34 -39.02
CA ILE A 507 -16.07 -13.32 -38.08
C ILE A 507 -17.14 -13.70 -37.08
N ASN A 508 -17.22 -15.00 -36.75
CA ASN A 508 -18.20 -15.45 -35.77
C ASN A 508 -17.82 -14.98 -34.35
N ARG A 509 -18.54 -13.97 -33.86
CA ARG A 509 -18.34 -13.36 -32.53
C ARG A 509 -18.68 -14.29 -31.35
N GLU A 510 -19.36 -15.42 -31.59
CA GLU A 510 -19.62 -16.44 -30.56
C GLU A 510 -18.38 -17.30 -30.27
N LEU A 511 -17.38 -17.31 -31.15
CA LEU A 511 -16.15 -18.08 -30.95
C LEU A 511 -15.26 -17.45 -29.88
N PRO A 512 -14.42 -18.24 -29.18
CA PRO A 512 -13.35 -17.69 -28.34
C PRO A 512 -12.42 -16.77 -29.14
N VAL A 513 -11.89 -15.71 -28.53
CA VAL A 513 -11.05 -14.69 -29.21
C VAL A 513 -9.90 -15.33 -30.00
N ASN A 514 -9.24 -16.35 -29.44
CA ASN A 514 -8.15 -17.04 -30.14
C ASN A 514 -8.61 -17.75 -31.43
N GLU A 515 -9.83 -18.26 -31.47
CA GLU A 515 -10.41 -18.87 -32.68
C GLU A 515 -10.86 -17.79 -33.67
N GLN A 516 -11.39 -16.66 -33.20
CA GLN A 516 -11.69 -15.50 -34.06
C GLN A 516 -10.43 -14.98 -34.77
N VAL A 517 -9.31 -14.85 -34.04
CA VAL A 517 -8.01 -14.45 -34.61
C VAL A 517 -7.57 -15.45 -35.68
N LYS A 518 -7.64 -16.76 -35.41
CA LYS A 518 -7.31 -17.78 -36.42
C LYS A 518 -8.19 -17.68 -37.66
N GLU A 519 -9.48 -17.42 -37.48
CA GLU A 519 -10.44 -17.28 -38.58
C GLU A 519 -10.09 -16.08 -39.49
N ILE A 520 -9.74 -14.93 -38.91
CA ILE A 520 -9.28 -13.73 -39.64
C ILE A 520 -8.09 -14.05 -40.55
N PHE A 521 -7.03 -14.63 -39.99
CA PHE A 521 -5.82 -14.97 -40.77
C PHE A 521 -6.13 -16.02 -41.84
N THR A 522 -6.93 -17.04 -41.51
CA THR A 522 -7.35 -18.07 -42.45
C THR A 522 -8.10 -17.47 -43.64
N LEU A 523 -8.99 -16.51 -43.39
CA LEU A 523 -9.77 -15.84 -44.42
C LEU A 523 -8.90 -14.93 -45.30
N LEU A 524 -8.01 -14.14 -44.69
CA LEU A 524 -7.02 -13.31 -45.41
C LEU A 524 -6.16 -14.16 -46.35
N GLU A 525 -5.64 -15.29 -45.86
CA GLU A 525 -4.78 -16.19 -46.63
C GLU A 525 -5.53 -16.88 -47.77
N LYS A 526 -6.75 -17.37 -47.52
CA LYS A 526 -7.60 -17.96 -48.56
C LYS A 526 -7.90 -16.96 -49.68
N ARG A 527 -8.28 -15.74 -49.32
CA ARG A 527 -8.53 -14.64 -50.29
C ARG A 527 -7.27 -14.27 -51.06
N MET A 528 -6.13 -14.21 -50.39
CA MET A 528 -4.84 -13.92 -51.01
C MET A 528 -4.43 -15.00 -52.00
N LEU A 529 -4.59 -16.28 -51.65
CA LEU A 529 -4.32 -17.39 -52.56
C LEU A 529 -5.21 -17.34 -53.80
N LEU A 530 -6.49 -17.00 -53.63
CA LEU A 530 -7.42 -16.82 -54.75
C LEU A 530 -7.04 -15.64 -55.64
N ALA A 531 -6.62 -14.51 -55.05
CA ALA A 531 -6.10 -13.37 -55.80
C ALA A 531 -4.96 -13.83 -56.71
N LYS A 532 -3.92 -14.45 -56.13
CA LYS A 532 -2.74 -14.95 -56.86
C LYS A 532 -3.08 -15.98 -57.94
N ASN A 533 -4.07 -16.85 -57.72
CA ASN A 533 -4.46 -17.87 -58.69
C ASN A 533 -5.30 -17.32 -59.85
N LYS A 534 -6.08 -16.26 -59.64
CA LYS A 534 -6.94 -15.68 -60.69
C LYS A 534 -6.21 -14.67 -61.56
N GLY A 535 -5.16 -14.03 -61.05
CA GLY A 535 -4.37 -13.08 -61.80
C GLY A 535 -3.50 -12.23 -60.88
N THR A 536 -2.92 -11.17 -61.43
CA THR A 536 -2.11 -10.21 -60.69
C THR A 536 -2.90 -8.92 -60.45
N SER A 537 -2.50 -8.12 -59.47
CA SER A 537 -3.12 -6.82 -59.16
C SER A 537 -4.60 -6.89 -58.70
N LEU A 538 -5.00 -7.99 -58.03
CA LEU A 538 -6.39 -8.20 -57.60
C LEU A 538 -6.62 -7.81 -56.15
N ILE A 539 -7.81 -7.28 -55.87
CA ILE A 539 -8.31 -7.04 -54.51
C ILE A 539 -9.46 -8.02 -54.28
N ILE A 540 -9.37 -8.82 -53.22
CA ILE A 540 -10.41 -9.79 -52.84
C ILE A 540 -10.91 -9.43 -51.44
N ASP A 541 -12.17 -9.01 -51.36
CA ASP A 541 -12.85 -8.60 -50.13
C ASP A 541 -14.09 -9.48 -49.85
N LYS A 542 -14.96 -9.03 -48.93
CA LYS A 542 -16.18 -9.74 -48.55
C LYS A 542 -17.27 -9.78 -49.61
N GLU A 543 -17.26 -8.85 -50.57
CA GLU A 543 -18.20 -8.86 -51.70
C GLU A 543 -17.82 -9.95 -52.71
N TYR A 544 -16.57 -10.40 -52.68
CA TYR A 544 -16.09 -11.50 -53.50
C TYR A 544 -16.58 -12.85 -52.96
N LYS A 545 -17.51 -13.48 -53.69
CA LYS A 545 -17.95 -14.85 -53.37
C LYS A 545 -16.78 -15.82 -53.52
N LEU A 546 -16.27 -16.28 -52.38
CA LEU A 546 -15.29 -17.36 -52.33
C LEU A 546 -15.89 -18.60 -53.02
N PRO A 547 -15.18 -19.24 -53.96
CA PRO A 547 -15.61 -20.53 -54.47
C PRO A 547 -15.61 -21.51 -53.29
N THR A 548 -16.78 -21.96 -52.85
CA THR A 548 -16.87 -23.18 -52.06
C THR A 548 -16.44 -24.30 -52.99
N ALA A 549 -15.20 -24.77 -52.87
CA ALA A 549 -14.72 -25.91 -53.64
C ALA A 549 -15.65 -27.09 -53.34
N SER A 550 -16.43 -27.50 -54.33
CA SER A 550 -17.25 -28.70 -54.17
C SER A 550 -16.33 -29.91 -54.04
N GLU A 551 -16.64 -30.79 -53.10
CA GLU A 551 -15.96 -32.07 -52.97
C GLU A 551 -16.32 -33.03 -54.13
N GLY A 552 -17.23 -32.64 -55.03
CA GLY A 552 -17.66 -33.43 -56.19
C GLY A 552 -19.18 -33.54 -56.27
N SER A 553 -19.69 -34.20 -57.30
CA SER A 553 -21.11 -34.42 -57.57
C SER A 553 -21.54 -35.83 -57.18
N ILE A 554 -22.53 -35.96 -56.31
CA ILE A 554 -23.12 -37.22 -55.87
C ILE A 554 -24.55 -37.34 -56.39
N LEU A 555 -24.88 -38.47 -57.01
CA LEU A 555 -26.25 -38.83 -57.34
C LEU A 555 -26.82 -39.80 -56.30
N LEU A 556 -27.90 -39.40 -55.63
CA LEU A 556 -28.67 -40.24 -54.72
C LEU A 556 -29.90 -40.80 -55.45
N VAL A 557 -30.08 -42.12 -55.44
CA VAL A 557 -31.20 -42.82 -56.08
C VAL A 557 -31.98 -43.62 -55.04
N ASP A 558 -33.16 -43.13 -54.63
CA ASP A 558 -34.02 -43.80 -53.64
C ASP A 558 -35.46 -43.29 -53.78
N GLU A 559 -36.45 -44.10 -53.43
CA GLU A 559 -37.88 -43.71 -53.41
C GLU A 559 -38.32 -43.17 -52.03
N ASP A 560 -37.53 -43.42 -50.97
CA ASP A 560 -37.79 -42.89 -49.64
C ASP A 560 -37.28 -41.44 -49.51
N GLU A 561 -38.22 -40.48 -49.54
CA GLU A 561 -37.91 -39.05 -49.36
C GLU A 561 -37.21 -38.75 -48.03
N THR A 562 -37.46 -39.52 -46.97
CA THR A 562 -36.82 -39.31 -45.66
C THR A 562 -35.33 -39.62 -45.77
N ASN A 563 -34.99 -40.74 -46.40
CA ASN A 563 -33.59 -41.13 -46.60
C ASN A 563 -32.87 -40.17 -47.56
N LEU A 564 -33.51 -39.76 -48.67
CA LEU A 564 -32.95 -38.78 -49.59
C LEU A 564 -32.65 -37.44 -48.90
N ASN A 565 -33.59 -36.93 -48.10
CA ASN A 565 -33.41 -35.67 -47.38
C ASN A 565 -32.29 -35.75 -46.35
N MET A 566 -32.17 -36.89 -45.66
CA MET A 566 -31.08 -37.13 -44.71
C MET A 566 -29.72 -37.13 -45.40
N LEU A 567 -29.56 -37.96 -46.45
CA LEU A 567 -28.30 -38.08 -47.20
C LEU A 567 -27.93 -36.78 -47.91
N ASN A 568 -28.90 -36.07 -48.49
CA ASN A 568 -28.67 -34.76 -49.10
C ASN A 568 -28.08 -33.75 -48.11
N ARG A 569 -28.66 -33.65 -46.91
CA ARG A 569 -28.14 -32.75 -45.86
C ARG A 569 -26.74 -33.15 -45.40
N ILE A 570 -26.47 -34.45 -45.29
CA ILE A 570 -25.16 -34.96 -44.87
C ILE A 570 -24.09 -34.57 -45.91
N PHE A 571 -24.34 -34.82 -47.19
CA PHE A 571 -23.35 -34.57 -48.24
C PHE A 571 -23.18 -33.10 -48.58
N GLN A 572 -24.26 -32.29 -48.56
CA GLN A 572 -24.15 -30.83 -48.71
C GLN A 572 -23.32 -30.18 -47.59
N ARG A 573 -23.45 -30.66 -46.34
CA ARG A 573 -22.60 -30.20 -45.21
C ARG A 573 -21.13 -30.56 -45.39
N ASN A 574 -20.85 -31.59 -46.19
CA ASN A 574 -19.50 -32.00 -46.57
C ASN A 574 -19.10 -31.45 -47.95
N ASN A 575 -19.70 -30.33 -48.37
CA ASN A 575 -19.40 -29.61 -49.62
C ASN A 575 -19.59 -30.40 -50.92
N PHE A 576 -20.32 -31.52 -50.95
CA PHE A 576 -20.68 -32.18 -52.20
C PHE A 576 -21.88 -31.50 -52.86
N GLU A 577 -21.87 -31.43 -54.19
CA GLU A 577 -23.08 -31.13 -54.97
C GLU A 577 -23.93 -32.40 -55.03
N VAL A 578 -25.20 -32.33 -54.65
CA VAL A 578 -26.08 -33.51 -54.57
C VAL A 578 -27.18 -33.41 -55.62
N LYS A 579 -27.30 -34.45 -56.44
CA LYS A 579 -28.44 -34.70 -57.35
C LYS A 579 -29.29 -35.82 -56.77
N ILE A 580 -30.61 -35.71 -56.94
CA ILE A 580 -31.57 -36.65 -56.39
C ILE A 580 -32.38 -37.23 -57.55
N ALA A 581 -32.50 -38.55 -57.56
CA ALA A 581 -33.39 -39.30 -58.44
C ALA A 581 -34.31 -40.20 -57.60
N ARG A 582 -35.59 -40.26 -57.96
CA ARG A 582 -36.62 -41.07 -57.30
C ARG A 582 -36.84 -42.42 -57.98
N GLY A 583 -35.87 -42.87 -58.76
CA GLY A 583 -35.92 -44.11 -59.52
C GLY A 583 -34.87 -44.16 -60.63
N VAL A 584 -34.76 -45.30 -61.29
CA VAL A 584 -33.75 -45.56 -62.32
C VAL A 584 -33.90 -44.66 -63.55
N GLU A 585 -35.12 -44.39 -63.98
CA GLU A 585 -35.41 -43.54 -65.16
C GLU A 585 -34.89 -42.11 -64.94
N GLU A 586 -35.20 -41.50 -63.80
CA GLU A 586 -34.73 -40.16 -63.43
C GLU A 586 -33.21 -40.12 -63.22
N ALA A 587 -32.62 -41.19 -62.66
CA ALA A 587 -31.18 -41.30 -62.47
C ALA A 587 -30.44 -41.25 -63.81
N ILE A 588 -30.92 -41.98 -64.83
CA ILE A 588 -30.33 -41.97 -66.17
C ILE A 588 -30.44 -40.58 -66.79
N GLU A 589 -31.61 -39.94 -66.71
CA GLU A 589 -31.79 -38.57 -67.23
C GLU A 589 -30.82 -37.56 -66.61
N ILE A 590 -30.50 -37.69 -65.31
CA ILE A 590 -29.58 -36.81 -64.61
C ILE A 590 -28.13 -37.07 -65.04
N ILE A 591 -27.75 -38.35 -65.16
CA ILE A 591 -26.39 -38.75 -65.55
C ILE A 591 -26.08 -38.29 -66.99
N ASP A 592 -27.06 -38.32 -67.89
CA ASP A 592 -26.89 -37.85 -69.27
C ASP A 592 -26.75 -36.32 -69.37
N LYS A 593 -27.30 -35.57 -68.41
CA LYS A 593 -27.33 -34.09 -68.43
C LYS A 593 -26.23 -33.45 -67.61
N THR A 594 -25.70 -34.14 -66.61
CA THR A 594 -24.77 -33.57 -65.62
C THR A 594 -23.67 -34.55 -65.23
N PRO A 595 -22.42 -34.07 -65.03
CA PRO A 595 -21.34 -34.94 -64.56
C PRO A 595 -21.60 -35.41 -63.13
N ILE A 596 -21.46 -36.72 -62.90
CA ILE A 596 -21.61 -37.37 -61.60
C ILE A 596 -20.32 -38.08 -61.25
N ASP A 597 -19.77 -37.79 -60.07
CA ASP A 597 -18.53 -38.40 -59.58
C ASP A 597 -18.80 -39.70 -58.83
N ILE A 598 -19.92 -39.82 -58.10
CA ILE A 598 -20.29 -41.01 -57.31
C ILE A 598 -21.81 -41.21 -57.34
N ILE A 599 -22.27 -42.46 -57.44
CA ILE A 599 -23.69 -42.82 -57.37
C ILE A 599 -23.96 -43.66 -56.12
N ILE A 600 -25.00 -43.29 -55.36
CA ILE A 600 -25.50 -44.03 -54.21
C ILE A 600 -26.95 -44.42 -54.48
N SER A 601 -27.22 -45.71 -54.65
CA SER A 601 -28.54 -46.22 -55.04
C SER A 601 -29.11 -47.19 -54.02
N GLU A 602 -30.41 -47.11 -53.75
CA GLU A 602 -31.16 -48.19 -53.11
C GLU A 602 -31.23 -49.41 -54.06
N ILE A 603 -31.22 -50.61 -53.49
CA ILE A 603 -31.36 -51.86 -54.24
C ILE A 603 -32.83 -52.04 -54.67
N ASN A 604 -33.76 -51.91 -53.73
CA ASN A 604 -35.18 -52.19 -53.96
C ASN A 604 -35.93 -50.90 -54.28
N LEU A 605 -36.14 -50.64 -55.57
CA LEU A 605 -36.98 -49.56 -56.09
C LEU A 605 -38.26 -50.18 -56.69
N SER A 606 -39.38 -49.47 -56.71
CA SER A 606 -40.72 -49.99 -57.03
C SER A 606 -40.90 -50.53 -58.45
N LYS A 607 -40.22 -49.93 -59.44
CA LYS A 607 -40.36 -50.30 -60.87
C LYS A 607 -39.20 -51.13 -61.40
N ILE A 608 -37.98 -50.64 -61.17
CA ILE A 608 -36.74 -51.17 -61.75
C ILE A 608 -35.70 -51.21 -60.65
N ASP A 609 -35.12 -52.38 -60.38
CA ASP A 609 -34.14 -52.53 -59.29
C ASP A 609 -32.84 -51.75 -59.55
N GLY A 610 -32.14 -51.35 -58.47
CA GLY A 610 -30.87 -50.60 -58.55
C GLY A 610 -29.74 -51.38 -59.25
N PHE A 611 -29.84 -52.71 -59.32
CA PHE A 611 -28.94 -53.54 -60.11
C PHE A 611 -29.08 -53.29 -61.60
N THR A 612 -30.29 -53.03 -62.08
CA THR A 612 -30.55 -52.69 -63.48
C THR A 612 -29.90 -51.35 -63.83
N LEU A 613 -29.98 -50.35 -62.95
CA LEU A 613 -29.26 -49.08 -63.13
C LEU A 613 -27.75 -49.33 -63.29
N LYS A 614 -27.13 -50.11 -62.39
CA LYS A 614 -25.70 -50.42 -62.51
C LYS A 614 -25.37 -51.19 -63.79
N LYS A 615 -26.23 -52.12 -64.22
CA LYS A 615 -26.06 -52.85 -65.48
C LYS A 615 -26.07 -51.87 -66.68
N THR A 616 -27.02 -50.95 -66.73
CA THR A 616 -27.10 -49.92 -67.78
C THR A 616 -25.86 -49.03 -67.80
N LEU A 617 -25.34 -48.62 -66.63
CA LEU A 617 -24.11 -47.82 -66.56
C LEU A 617 -22.88 -48.59 -67.05
N ASN A 618 -22.81 -49.90 -66.80
CA ASN A 618 -21.72 -50.74 -67.31
C ASN A 618 -21.75 -50.94 -68.83
N GLU A 619 -22.92 -50.77 -69.47
CA GLU A 619 -23.04 -50.82 -70.93
C GLU A 619 -22.56 -49.51 -71.60
N SER A 620 -22.44 -48.42 -70.82
CA SER A 620 -21.90 -47.13 -71.28
C SER A 620 -20.40 -46.99 -71.01
N LYS A 621 -19.62 -46.66 -72.05
CA LYS A 621 -18.17 -46.41 -71.92
C LYS A 621 -17.85 -45.20 -71.03
N ASP A 622 -18.77 -44.24 -70.98
CA ASP A 622 -18.57 -42.97 -70.29
C ASP A 622 -18.91 -43.07 -68.80
N PHE A 623 -19.80 -44.00 -68.42
CA PHE A 623 -20.34 -44.10 -67.05
C PHE A 623 -19.91 -45.35 -66.28
N GLN A 624 -19.36 -46.37 -66.95
CA GLN A 624 -18.95 -47.63 -66.31
C GLN A 624 -17.93 -47.45 -65.18
N LYS A 625 -17.14 -46.38 -65.20
CA LYS A 625 -16.09 -46.09 -64.21
C LYS A 625 -16.59 -45.36 -62.96
N ILE A 626 -17.81 -44.81 -62.99
CA ILE A 626 -18.36 -44.06 -61.86
C ILE A 626 -18.53 -45.02 -60.67
N PRO A 627 -17.92 -44.73 -59.50
CA PRO A 627 -18.11 -45.49 -58.28
C PRO A 627 -19.59 -45.60 -57.93
N PHE A 628 -20.04 -46.83 -57.70
CA PHE A 628 -21.43 -47.16 -57.43
C PHE A 628 -21.55 -47.83 -56.06
N ILE A 629 -22.21 -47.16 -55.13
CA ILE A 629 -22.49 -47.64 -53.78
C ILE A 629 -23.97 -48.01 -53.71
N MET A 630 -24.26 -49.19 -53.17
CA MET A 630 -25.61 -49.62 -52.88
C MET A 630 -25.92 -49.52 -51.39
N VAL A 631 -27.13 -49.10 -51.07
CA VAL A 631 -27.68 -49.07 -49.71
C VAL A 631 -28.96 -49.88 -49.69
N SER A 632 -29.20 -50.71 -48.67
CA SER A 632 -30.47 -51.45 -48.59
C SER A 632 -30.80 -51.98 -47.20
N HIS A 633 -32.09 -52.12 -46.88
CA HIS A 633 -32.56 -52.86 -45.69
C HIS A 633 -32.42 -54.39 -45.83
N ASN A 634 -32.10 -54.90 -47.04
CA ASN A 634 -32.09 -56.34 -47.32
C ASN A 634 -30.74 -56.81 -47.90
N LYS A 635 -29.68 -56.72 -47.08
CA LYS A 635 -28.32 -57.14 -47.45
C LYS A 635 -28.15 -58.66 -47.34
N THR A 636 -28.69 -59.40 -48.30
CA THR A 636 -28.56 -60.87 -48.36
C THR A 636 -27.28 -61.32 -49.08
N LEU A 637 -26.87 -62.57 -48.85
CA LEU A 637 -25.76 -63.20 -49.58
C LEU A 637 -25.99 -63.19 -51.10
N GLU A 638 -27.24 -63.32 -51.54
CA GLU A 638 -27.62 -63.28 -52.96
C GLU A 638 -27.41 -61.89 -53.57
N ASN A 639 -27.86 -60.84 -52.89
CA ASN A 639 -27.66 -59.45 -53.33
C ASN A 639 -26.17 -59.06 -53.36
N ILE A 640 -25.38 -59.56 -52.41
CA ILE A 640 -23.91 -59.38 -52.41
C ILE A 640 -23.28 -60.04 -53.64
N LYS A 641 -23.64 -61.30 -53.93
CA LYS A 641 -23.13 -62.01 -55.12
C LYS A 641 -23.52 -61.27 -56.41
N ARG A 642 -24.77 -60.81 -56.49
CA ARG A 642 -25.28 -60.05 -57.64
C ARG A 642 -24.53 -58.73 -57.81
N GLY A 643 -24.33 -57.95 -56.74
CA GLY A 643 -23.58 -56.70 -56.79
C GLY A 643 -22.12 -56.89 -57.21
N ASN A 644 -21.45 -57.92 -56.68
CA ASN A 644 -20.08 -58.27 -57.07
C ASN A 644 -19.97 -58.61 -58.56
N SER A 645 -20.93 -59.36 -59.12
CA SER A 645 -20.96 -59.67 -60.56
C SER A 645 -21.14 -58.43 -61.46
N LEU A 646 -21.68 -57.34 -60.92
CA LEU A 646 -21.90 -56.07 -61.61
C LEU A 646 -20.84 -55.01 -61.27
N SER A 647 -19.79 -55.37 -60.54
CA SER A 647 -18.73 -54.45 -60.10
C SER A 647 -19.27 -53.26 -59.29
N VAL A 648 -20.22 -53.52 -58.38
CA VAL A 648 -20.65 -52.55 -57.35
C VAL A 648 -19.49 -52.36 -56.37
N ASN A 649 -19.15 -51.12 -56.06
CA ASN A 649 -17.97 -50.79 -55.23
C ASN A 649 -18.20 -51.13 -53.75
N LEU A 650 -19.42 -50.92 -53.25
CA LEU A 650 -19.78 -51.12 -51.85
C LEU A 650 -21.28 -51.40 -51.70
N ILE A 651 -21.65 -52.29 -50.79
CA ILE A 651 -23.04 -52.52 -50.37
C ILE A 651 -23.15 -52.33 -48.86
N LEU A 652 -23.91 -51.32 -48.42
CA LEU A 652 -24.19 -51.02 -47.01
C LEU A 652 -25.60 -51.44 -46.62
N GLU A 653 -25.74 -51.90 -45.38
CA GLU A 653 -27.03 -52.24 -44.79
C GLU A 653 -27.63 -51.02 -44.10
N LYS A 654 -28.93 -50.75 -44.32
CA LYS A 654 -29.66 -49.70 -43.61
C LYS A 654 -30.07 -50.23 -42.22
N PRO A 655 -29.90 -49.45 -41.12
CA PRO A 655 -29.60 -48.02 -41.08
C PRO A 655 -28.12 -47.69 -41.33
N ILE A 656 -27.88 -46.68 -42.16
CA ILE A 656 -26.52 -46.25 -42.57
C ILE A 656 -25.91 -45.40 -41.45
N VAL A 657 -24.65 -45.68 -41.11
CA VAL A 657 -23.83 -44.78 -40.27
C VAL A 657 -23.25 -43.67 -41.17
N PRO A 658 -23.62 -42.38 -40.97
CA PRO A 658 -23.20 -41.30 -41.86
C PRO A 658 -21.69 -41.19 -42.07
N ASP A 659 -20.90 -41.27 -41.00
CA ASP A 659 -19.45 -41.13 -41.05
C ASP A 659 -18.77 -42.28 -41.82
N GLU A 660 -19.32 -43.50 -41.75
CA GLU A 660 -18.84 -44.64 -42.53
C GLU A 660 -19.03 -44.38 -44.03
N LEU A 661 -20.24 -43.95 -44.42
CA LEU A 661 -20.57 -43.67 -45.81
C LEU A 661 -19.73 -42.51 -46.36
N ILE A 662 -19.59 -41.40 -45.62
CA ILE A 662 -18.74 -40.26 -46.03
C ILE A 662 -17.28 -40.71 -46.21
N GLY A 663 -16.75 -41.49 -45.27
CA GLY A 663 -15.38 -41.99 -45.36
C GLY A 663 -15.14 -42.86 -46.59
N HIS A 664 -16.12 -43.68 -46.99
CA HIS A 664 -16.03 -44.45 -48.24
C HIS A 664 -16.09 -43.55 -49.48
N VAL A 665 -17.01 -42.58 -49.51
CA VAL A 665 -17.15 -41.62 -50.61
C VAL A 665 -15.84 -40.84 -50.84
N LEU A 666 -15.23 -40.30 -49.78
CA LEU A 666 -13.94 -39.60 -49.87
C LEU A 666 -12.82 -40.50 -50.40
N ARG A 667 -12.74 -41.75 -49.92
CA ARG A 667 -11.74 -42.72 -50.42
C ARG A 667 -11.89 -43.03 -51.91
N TYR A 668 -13.11 -43.22 -52.40
CA TYR A 668 -13.34 -43.51 -53.83
C TYR A 668 -13.01 -42.29 -54.69
N LYS A 669 -13.32 -41.09 -54.22
CA LYS A 669 -12.96 -39.83 -54.88
C LYS A 669 -11.44 -39.67 -54.99
N ASP A 670 -10.71 -39.80 -53.88
CA ASP A 670 -9.26 -39.64 -53.85
C ASP A 670 -8.57 -40.67 -54.76
N TRP A 671 -9.09 -41.90 -54.77
CA TRP A 671 -8.62 -42.94 -55.68
C TRP A 671 -8.83 -42.56 -57.16
N MET A 672 -10.00 -42.02 -57.52
CA MET A 672 -10.26 -41.55 -58.90
C MET A 672 -9.38 -40.37 -59.32
N ARG A 673 -8.98 -39.48 -58.40
CA ARG A 673 -8.04 -38.38 -58.70
C ARG A 673 -6.60 -38.85 -58.90
N SER A 674 -6.27 -40.04 -58.42
CA SER A 674 -4.93 -40.64 -58.52
C SER A 674 -4.71 -41.53 -59.74
N LEU A 675 -5.78 -41.82 -60.49
CA LEU A 675 -5.81 -42.55 -61.76
C LEU A 675 -5.75 -41.57 -62.94
#